data_AF-A0A1H1V5H6-F1
#
_entry.id   AF-A0A1H1V5H6-F1
#
_cell.length_a   1.000
_cell.length_b   1.000
_cell.length_c   1.000
_cell.angle_alpha   90.00
_cell.angle_beta   90.00
_cell.angle_gamma   90.00
#
_symmetry.space_group_name_H-M   'P 1'
#
loop_
_entity.id
_entity.type
_entity.pdbx_description
1 polymer ?
#
loop_
_entity_poly.entity_id
_entity_poly.type
_entity_poly.pdbx_seq_one_letter_code
_entity_poly.pdbx_strand_id
1 'polypeptide(L)'
;MSTLLSSLGRWSFRHPWRVLVSWLLALGIAGAGAVVLGAGTDNTFSIPGTESQAGLEQLSRSFPQVSGTNAQFIVVAADGDEITDDEYREPIEDAVSELGDLDEVLAATSPYDEMVNGMINDDGTAAIVRLQFDGESTDVSEETKDALRSTVDELAAELPDGAQASLGGDLFAISIPGVTLTEAVGLLIALLVLIVTFRSFVVAGLPLLTAILGVGISMAGIFTATAFATVSSTTPLLALMLGLAVGIDYALFIVARHQDQVRDGVEPEESAARAVGTAGSAVVFAGVTVLIALIGLGFAGIPFLTTMGVAASVAVAVAVAIAVTLTPALLGFLKGRVAGRPKRAKAPKKAPAKDAVTKPRGSRRWVEGVTKHPVLVSLAVVLGLGIVAVPALSLDLALPNAGVLPKDSEARQNYDLVGEQFGPGFNGPLILTGTIVTSTDPLGLMEDLGDAVAEVPGVKEVALATPNETADTGIVQIIPETAPDDPATADLVRELRSHHDEWLDEFGIDLKVTGFTAVGIDISDQLGAALLPFGIFVIGLSLILLTIVFRSLWVPITAAAGYLLSIVAAFGVVGAVFEWGWFADLLHVAKVGPIISFMPIILMGVLFGLAMDYQVFLVSRMREDFVHDPDLREGAGSVNRATRRAAALRAVRSGFTGSAKVVTAAGLIMFAVFVAFVPEGDSSLKPIALGLAAGIAFDAFLVRMTLIPALMAILGERAWEIPSWLERILPRVDIEGEAVERERHLEAWPSDGSLVAADDLELGAGAAATEGLSLRLAPGAALVASGADAGTLRALALTVGARIAPADGRLRVAGHLLPGRAAWVRSHVGCVLPGDDAPVLADLREALRGRSELVVIDGADRLRGGERDQVAAMLRDARSRRELAVFATAADPDAARSLLADAGWPSADVLDTRAPRPSAAETTEVPA
;
A
#
# COMPACT_ATOMS: atom_id res chain seq x y z
N MET A 1 -10.12 17.87 -6.26
CA MET A 1 -8.83 17.13 -6.32
C MET A 1 -8.25 17.18 -7.73
N SER A 2 -9.00 16.69 -8.72
CA SER A 2 -8.68 16.72 -10.16
C SER A 2 -8.16 18.07 -10.70
N THR A 3 -8.78 19.20 -10.33
CA THR A 3 -8.36 20.55 -10.74
C THR A 3 -6.99 20.95 -10.18
N LEU A 4 -6.69 20.61 -8.92
CA LEU A 4 -5.39 20.84 -8.29
C LEU A 4 -4.31 19.97 -8.95
N LEU A 5 -4.60 18.69 -9.15
CA LEU A 5 -3.70 17.76 -9.84
C LEU A 5 -3.42 18.19 -11.29
N SER A 6 -4.42 18.72 -11.99
CA SER A 6 -4.24 19.29 -13.32
C SER A 6 -3.29 20.50 -13.30
N SER A 7 -3.44 21.40 -12.32
CA SER A 7 -2.54 22.54 -12.15
C SER A 7 -1.11 22.12 -11.78
N LEU A 8 -0.97 21.08 -10.95
CA LEU A 8 0.32 20.50 -10.56
C LEU A 8 1.01 19.87 -11.77
N GLY A 9 0.29 19.07 -12.57
CA GLY A 9 0.80 18.47 -13.80
C GLY A 9 1.28 19.52 -14.80
N ARG A 10 0.53 20.61 -14.97
CA ARG A 10 0.93 21.75 -15.82
C ARG A 10 2.19 22.44 -15.29
N TRP A 11 2.26 22.67 -13.99
CA TRP A 11 3.42 23.31 -13.36
C TRP A 11 4.68 22.46 -13.50
N SER A 12 4.58 21.15 -13.23
CA SER A 12 5.68 20.19 -13.36
C SER A 12 6.18 20.08 -14.79
N PHE A 13 5.27 20.06 -15.77
CA PHE A 13 5.63 20.05 -17.20
C PHE A 13 6.41 21.31 -17.62
N ARG A 14 6.04 22.49 -17.09
CA ARG A 14 6.71 23.78 -17.41
C ARG A 14 8.05 23.95 -16.70
N HIS A 15 8.24 23.33 -15.54
CA HIS A 15 9.45 23.48 -14.72
C HIS A 15 10.18 22.15 -14.49
N PRO A 16 10.51 21.40 -15.56
CA PRO A 16 10.94 20.02 -15.42
C PRO A 16 12.26 19.90 -14.66
N TRP A 17 13.15 20.89 -14.79
CA TRP A 17 14.42 20.93 -14.06
C TRP A 17 14.21 21.24 -12.56
N ARG A 18 13.26 22.10 -12.18
CA ARG A 18 13.02 22.37 -10.75
C ARG A 18 12.56 21.12 -10.01
N VAL A 19 11.66 20.36 -10.64
CA VAL A 19 11.14 19.10 -10.11
C VAL A 19 12.22 18.02 -10.06
N LEU A 20 13.03 17.90 -11.11
CA LEU A 20 14.13 16.94 -11.12
C LEU A 20 15.20 17.26 -10.06
N VAL A 21 15.63 18.53 -9.92
CA VAL A 21 16.56 18.93 -8.84
C VAL A 21 15.98 18.56 -7.49
N SER A 22 14.71 18.90 -7.22
CA SER A 22 14.12 18.67 -5.90
C SER A 22 14.10 17.19 -5.51
N TRP A 23 13.81 16.31 -6.46
CA TRP A 23 13.82 14.86 -6.21
C TRP A 23 15.24 14.28 -6.09
N LEU A 24 16.20 14.76 -6.88
CA LEU A 24 17.60 14.37 -6.73
C LEU A 24 18.19 14.87 -5.40
N LEU A 25 17.78 16.05 -4.95
CA LEU A 25 18.16 16.60 -3.65
C LEU A 25 17.50 15.83 -2.52
N ALA A 26 16.23 15.42 -2.66
CA ALA A 26 15.57 14.53 -1.70
C ALA A 26 16.29 13.18 -1.60
N LEU A 27 16.69 12.59 -2.74
CA LEU A 27 17.52 11.38 -2.76
C LEU A 27 18.86 11.60 -2.06
N GLY A 28 19.55 12.72 -2.34
CA GLY A 28 20.82 13.05 -1.71
C GLY A 28 20.71 13.22 -0.19
N ILE A 29 19.64 13.88 0.29
CA ILE A 29 19.37 14.05 1.72
C ILE A 29 19.03 12.71 2.37
N ALA A 30 18.13 11.93 1.78
CA ALA A 30 17.77 10.61 2.30
C ALA A 30 18.98 9.67 2.32
N GLY A 31 19.79 9.67 1.25
CA GLY A 31 21.02 8.88 1.17
C GLY A 31 22.07 9.30 2.20
N ALA A 32 22.25 10.60 2.43
CA ALA A 32 23.11 11.08 3.52
C ALA A 32 22.59 10.66 4.89
N GLY A 33 21.26 10.69 5.11
CA GLY A 33 20.62 10.17 6.31
C GLY A 33 20.91 8.69 6.52
N ALA A 34 20.75 7.87 5.48
CA ALA A 34 21.01 6.43 5.54
C ALA A 34 22.47 6.12 5.89
N VAL A 35 23.43 6.86 5.33
CA VAL A 35 24.86 6.65 5.60
C VAL A 35 25.26 7.14 6.99
N VAL A 36 24.67 8.23 7.50
CA VAL A 36 25.06 8.84 8.78
C VAL A 36 24.33 8.22 9.97
N LEU A 37 23.07 7.84 9.80
CA LEU A 37 22.20 7.36 10.88
C LEU A 37 21.89 5.86 10.79
N GLY A 38 22.18 5.20 9.66
CA GLY A 38 21.81 3.80 9.47
C GLY A 38 22.48 2.86 10.48
N ALA A 39 21.67 2.15 11.26
CA ALA A 39 22.10 1.20 12.28
C ALA A 39 21.99 -0.28 11.86
N GLY A 40 21.72 -0.57 10.58
CA GLY A 40 21.47 -1.93 10.09
C GLY A 40 20.02 -2.40 10.25
N THR A 41 19.73 -3.64 9.82
CA THR A 41 18.40 -4.27 9.95
C THR A 41 18.46 -5.39 10.98
N ASP A 42 17.39 -5.54 11.76
CA ASP A 42 17.28 -6.52 12.86
C ASP A 42 16.14 -7.52 12.55
N ASN A 43 16.47 -8.81 12.56
CA ASN A 43 15.57 -9.92 12.24
C ASN A 43 15.07 -10.69 13.45
N THR A 44 15.31 -10.16 14.66
CA THR A 44 14.76 -10.74 15.87
C THR A 44 13.26 -10.49 15.92
N PHE A 45 12.48 -11.56 15.80
CA PHE A 45 11.03 -11.46 15.90
C PHE A 45 10.61 -11.54 17.37
N SER A 46 10.03 -10.46 17.90
CA SER A 46 9.43 -10.43 19.23
C SER A 46 7.96 -10.02 19.19
N ILE A 47 7.15 -10.68 20.02
CA ILE A 47 5.78 -10.24 20.29
C ILE A 47 5.57 -10.08 21.80
N PRO A 48 5.53 -8.82 22.29
CA PRO A 48 5.31 -8.54 23.70
C PRO A 48 4.02 -9.19 24.22
N GLY A 49 4.08 -9.75 25.43
CA GLY A 49 2.92 -10.34 26.11
C GLY A 49 2.66 -11.82 25.81
N THR A 50 3.53 -12.49 25.04
CA THR A 50 3.52 -13.95 24.90
C THR A 50 4.28 -14.63 26.05
N GLU A 51 3.92 -15.87 26.36
CA GLU A 51 4.54 -16.64 27.44
C GLU A 51 6.03 -16.90 27.16
N SER A 52 6.36 -17.31 25.93
CA SER A 52 7.74 -17.57 25.51
C SER A 52 8.62 -16.32 25.64
N GLN A 53 8.13 -15.15 25.23
CA GLN A 53 8.85 -13.88 25.39
C GLN A 53 9.02 -13.50 26.86
N ALA A 54 7.99 -13.68 27.69
CA ALA A 54 8.10 -13.44 29.12
C ALA A 54 9.11 -14.38 29.80
N GLY A 55 9.21 -15.64 29.36
CA GLY A 55 10.24 -16.58 29.79
C GLY A 55 11.63 -16.17 29.32
N LEU A 56 11.78 -15.70 28.09
CA LEU A 56 13.06 -15.25 27.53
C LEU A 56 13.55 -13.97 28.22
N GLU A 57 12.67 -13.01 28.49
CA GLU A 57 12.97 -11.80 29.27
C GLU A 57 13.33 -12.12 30.73
N GLN A 58 12.79 -13.20 31.28
CA GLN A 58 13.15 -13.65 32.63
C GLN A 58 14.56 -14.25 32.61
N LEU A 59 14.85 -15.15 31.67
CA LEU A 59 16.18 -15.73 31.47
C LEU A 59 17.23 -14.65 31.20
N SER A 60 16.93 -13.64 30.39
CA SER A 60 17.91 -12.57 30.13
C SER A 60 18.26 -11.72 31.34
N ARG A 61 17.43 -11.72 32.39
CA ARG A 61 17.70 -11.02 33.66
C ARG A 61 18.39 -11.90 34.70
N SER A 62 18.03 -13.18 34.78
CA SER A 62 18.51 -14.08 35.85
C SER A 62 19.50 -15.16 35.39
N PHE A 63 19.58 -15.44 34.09
CA PHE A 63 20.49 -16.41 33.50
C PHE A 63 20.94 -16.00 32.07
N PRO A 64 21.66 -14.86 31.89
CA PRO A 64 22.00 -14.33 30.56
C PRO A 64 22.77 -15.31 29.66
N GLN A 65 23.55 -16.21 30.26
CA GLN A 65 24.33 -17.23 29.57
C GLN A 65 23.50 -18.25 28.78
N VAL A 66 22.16 -18.26 28.92
CA VAL A 66 21.26 -19.21 28.25
C VAL A 66 20.23 -18.49 27.33
N SER A 67 20.22 -17.15 27.33
CA SER A 67 19.20 -16.34 26.65
C SER A 67 19.68 -15.51 25.46
N GLY A 68 21.00 -15.35 25.26
CA GLY A 68 21.56 -14.50 24.22
C GLY A 68 21.58 -15.16 22.83
N THR A 69 22.13 -14.46 21.84
CA THR A 69 22.39 -15.03 20.51
C THR A 69 23.45 -16.13 20.60
N ASN A 70 23.24 -17.27 19.95
CA ASN A 70 24.22 -18.35 19.86
C ASN A 70 24.79 -18.50 18.44
N ALA A 71 26.02 -19.00 18.37
CA ALA A 71 26.56 -19.68 17.20
C ALA A 71 26.97 -21.10 17.62
N GLN A 72 27.10 -21.99 16.66
CA GLN A 72 27.61 -23.32 16.92
C GLN A 72 28.39 -23.82 15.72
N PHE A 73 29.33 -24.73 15.95
CA PHE A 73 29.90 -25.52 14.87
C PHE A 73 29.83 -27.00 15.23
N ILE A 74 29.65 -27.82 14.20
CA ILE A 74 29.64 -29.28 14.32
C ILE A 74 30.89 -29.82 13.64
N VAL A 75 31.51 -30.81 14.28
CA VAL A 75 32.59 -31.60 13.70
C VAL A 75 32.14 -33.05 13.62
N VAL A 76 32.31 -33.65 12.44
CA VAL A 76 32.03 -35.07 12.18
C VAL A 76 33.34 -35.74 11.81
N ALA A 77 33.68 -36.80 12.53
CA ALA A 77 34.87 -37.60 12.31
C ALA A 77 34.79 -38.36 10.98
N ALA A 78 35.96 -38.73 10.44
CA ALA A 78 36.02 -39.57 9.25
C ALA A 78 35.46 -40.98 9.52
N ASP A 79 35.03 -41.68 8.46
CA ASP A 79 34.44 -43.01 8.56
C ASP A 79 35.36 -44.00 9.32
N GLY A 80 34.98 -44.35 10.55
CA GLY A 80 35.67 -45.34 11.39
C GLY A 80 36.56 -44.75 12.48
N ASP A 81 36.67 -43.41 12.56
CA ASP A 81 37.36 -42.69 13.64
C ASP A 81 36.36 -42.27 14.73
N GLU A 82 36.85 -42.01 15.94
CA GLU A 82 36.05 -41.46 17.04
C GLU A 82 36.42 -39.99 17.27
N ILE A 83 35.43 -39.14 17.52
CA ILE A 83 35.66 -37.70 17.79
C ILE A 83 36.44 -37.49 19.09
N THR A 84 36.50 -38.51 19.95
CA THR A 84 37.28 -38.51 21.19
C THR A 84 38.76 -38.83 20.99
N ASP A 85 39.19 -39.20 19.79
CA ASP A 85 40.60 -39.42 19.47
C ASP A 85 41.39 -38.09 19.54
N ASP A 86 42.66 -38.16 19.97
CA ASP A 86 43.50 -36.96 20.16
C ASP A 86 43.62 -36.11 18.87
N GLU A 87 43.55 -36.74 17.69
CA GLU A 87 43.61 -36.07 16.38
C GLU A 87 42.39 -35.16 16.10
N TYR A 88 41.28 -35.34 16.81
CA TYR A 88 40.08 -34.50 16.74
C TYR A 88 39.92 -33.64 17.99
N ARG A 89 40.25 -34.20 19.16
CA ARG A 89 40.08 -33.55 20.46
C ARG A 89 40.95 -32.30 20.61
N GLU A 90 42.26 -32.40 20.35
CA GLU A 90 43.19 -31.27 20.52
C GLU A 90 42.79 -30.08 19.63
N PRO A 91 42.57 -30.24 18.31
CA PRO A 91 42.14 -29.12 17.45
C PRO A 91 40.81 -28.49 17.89
N ILE A 92 39.84 -29.29 18.35
CA ILE A 92 38.55 -28.77 18.85
C ILE A 92 38.74 -27.97 20.14
N GLU A 93 39.53 -28.46 21.10
CA GLU A 93 39.81 -27.74 22.35
C GLU A 93 40.60 -26.43 22.11
N ASP A 94 41.52 -26.44 21.14
CA ASP A 94 42.26 -25.23 20.71
C ASP A 94 41.31 -24.20 20.07
N ALA A 95 40.43 -24.63 19.15
CA ALA A 95 39.42 -23.77 18.54
C ALA A 95 38.44 -23.19 19.58
N VAL A 96 38.00 -24.01 20.55
CA VAL A 96 37.14 -23.55 21.66
C VAL A 96 37.84 -22.47 22.49
N SER A 97 39.13 -22.66 22.78
CA SER A 97 39.93 -21.71 23.56
C SER A 97 40.12 -20.39 22.82
N GLU A 98 40.48 -20.44 21.53
CA GLU A 98 40.65 -19.24 20.70
C GLU A 98 39.35 -18.45 20.57
N LEU A 99 38.22 -19.13 20.33
CA LEU A 99 36.92 -18.47 20.21
C LEU A 99 36.41 -17.94 21.55
N GLY A 100 36.73 -18.62 22.66
CA GLY A 100 36.38 -18.17 24.01
C GLY A 100 37.12 -16.92 24.46
N ASP A 101 38.27 -16.61 23.86
CA ASP A 101 39.06 -15.41 24.15
C ASP A 101 38.57 -14.16 23.37
N LEU A 102 37.58 -14.29 22.49
CA LEU A 102 36.98 -13.16 21.77
C LEU A 102 36.15 -12.28 22.71
N ASP A 103 36.36 -10.96 22.66
CA ASP A 103 35.73 -9.99 23.58
C ASP A 103 34.18 -10.03 23.60
N GLU A 104 33.54 -10.46 22.51
CA GLU A 104 32.08 -10.52 22.35
C GLU A 104 31.46 -11.89 22.74
N VAL A 105 32.29 -12.90 23.03
CA VAL A 105 31.85 -14.26 23.41
C VAL A 105 31.72 -14.35 24.94
N LEU A 106 30.51 -14.59 25.42
CA LEU A 106 30.22 -14.77 26.86
C LEU A 106 30.64 -16.16 27.36
N ALA A 107 30.46 -17.18 26.53
CA ALA A 107 30.80 -18.55 26.87
C ALA A 107 31.03 -19.38 25.59
N ALA A 108 32.12 -20.15 25.58
CA ALA A 108 32.37 -21.21 24.61
C ALA A 108 32.28 -22.55 25.33
N THR A 109 31.31 -23.38 24.99
CA THR A 109 31.06 -24.66 25.67
C THR A 109 31.74 -25.79 24.92
N SER A 110 32.76 -26.39 25.55
CA SER A 110 33.47 -27.55 25.01
C SER A 110 32.58 -28.80 25.03
N PRO A 111 32.62 -29.66 24.00
CA PRO A 111 31.88 -30.92 23.97
C PRO A 111 32.47 -31.97 24.93
N TYR A 112 33.69 -31.75 25.43
CA TYR A 112 34.40 -32.68 26.32
C TYR A 112 34.33 -32.28 27.79
N ASP A 113 33.59 -31.22 28.13
CA ASP A 113 33.43 -30.78 29.52
C ASP A 113 32.58 -31.79 30.32
N GLU A 114 33.05 -32.21 31.49
CA GLU A 114 32.40 -33.24 32.32
C GLU A 114 31.01 -32.81 32.83
N MET A 115 30.72 -31.50 32.78
CA MET A 115 29.45 -30.92 33.23
C MET A 115 28.38 -30.85 32.13
N VAL A 116 28.70 -31.24 30.88
CA VAL A 116 27.79 -31.09 29.74
C VAL A 116 27.56 -32.45 29.07
N ASN A 117 26.29 -32.84 28.95
CA ASN A 117 25.86 -34.07 28.28
C ASN A 117 25.23 -33.75 26.91
N GLY A 118 25.26 -34.71 25.98
CA GLY A 118 24.58 -34.60 24.68
C GLY A 118 25.28 -33.72 23.63
N MET A 119 26.52 -33.30 23.88
CA MET A 119 27.35 -32.54 22.91
C MET A 119 28.22 -33.45 22.03
N ILE A 120 28.30 -34.73 22.36
CA ILE A 120 28.85 -35.81 21.54
C ILE A 120 27.70 -36.78 21.28
N ASN A 121 27.55 -37.25 20.04
CA ASN A 121 26.48 -38.18 19.70
C ASN A 121 26.73 -39.58 20.31
N ASP A 122 25.66 -40.39 20.39
CA ASP A 122 25.73 -41.74 21.01
C ASP A 122 26.78 -42.66 20.38
N ASP A 123 27.06 -42.48 19.09
CA ASP A 123 28.03 -43.28 18.33
C ASP A 123 29.48 -42.76 18.46
N GLY A 124 29.71 -41.60 19.10
CA GLY A 124 31.05 -41.02 19.28
C GLY A 124 31.68 -40.48 18.00
N THR A 125 30.90 -40.26 16.94
CA THR A 125 31.37 -39.85 15.61
C THR A 125 31.23 -38.36 15.33
N ALA A 126 30.50 -37.61 16.16
CA ALA A 126 30.27 -36.19 15.96
C ALA A 126 30.24 -35.43 17.29
N ALA A 127 30.74 -34.19 17.27
CA ALA A 127 30.69 -33.27 18.40
C ALA A 127 30.16 -31.89 17.97
N ILE A 128 29.39 -31.25 18.84
CA ILE A 128 28.89 -29.88 18.68
C ILE A 128 29.53 -28.96 19.72
N VAL A 129 30.02 -27.82 19.25
CA VAL A 129 30.51 -26.73 20.10
C VAL A 129 29.53 -25.58 20.03
N ARG A 130 29.15 -25.03 21.18
CA ARG A 130 28.22 -23.89 21.28
C ARG A 130 28.94 -22.64 21.80
N LEU A 131 28.68 -21.52 21.14
CA LEU A 131 29.22 -20.21 21.44
C LEU A 131 28.06 -19.28 21.77
N GLN A 132 28.14 -18.61 22.91
CA GLN A 132 27.12 -17.71 23.41
C GLN A 132 27.64 -16.27 23.36
N PHE A 133 26.86 -15.35 22.81
CA PHE A 133 27.20 -13.93 22.69
C PHE A 133 26.32 -13.08 23.61
N ASP A 134 26.84 -11.90 23.99
CA ASP A 134 26.05 -10.87 24.65
C ASP A 134 25.23 -10.10 23.60
N GLY A 135 23.97 -9.82 23.90
CA GLY A 135 23.08 -9.08 23.01
C GLY A 135 22.54 -9.85 21.79
N GLU A 136 22.09 -9.09 20.80
CA GLU A 136 21.42 -9.58 19.59
C GLU A 136 22.43 -9.85 18.45
N SER A 137 22.01 -10.61 17.43
CA SER A 137 22.88 -10.94 16.27
C SER A 137 23.47 -9.72 15.53
N THR A 138 22.85 -8.55 15.67
CA THR A 138 23.32 -7.27 15.10
C THR A 138 24.36 -6.56 15.96
N ASP A 139 24.46 -6.91 17.24
CA ASP A 139 25.45 -6.34 18.16
C ASP A 139 26.82 -7.02 17.98
N VAL A 140 26.84 -8.25 17.48
CA VAL A 140 28.06 -9.00 17.14
C VAL A 140 28.71 -8.39 15.91
N SER A 141 29.97 -7.98 16.04
CA SER A 141 30.70 -7.32 14.97
C SER A 141 31.01 -8.26 13.80
N GLU A 142 31.13 -7.71 12.59
CA GLU A 142 31.55 -8.49 11.43
C GLU A 142 32.98 -9.05 11.59
N GLU A 143 33.82 -8.38 12.40
CA GLU A 143 35.16 -8.86 12.74
C GLU A 143 35.08 -10.17 13.54
N THR A 144 34.20 -10.26 14.53
CA THR A 144 33.93 -11.49 15.29
C THR A 144 33.37 -12.60 14.40
N LYS A 145 32.44 -12.29 13.49
CA LYS A 145 31.88 -13.28 12.55
C LYS A 145 32.93 -13.82 11.59
N ASP A 146 33.79 -12.95 11.07
CA ASP A 146 34.89 -13.36 10.20
C ASP A 146 35.94 -14.18 10.98
N ALA A 147 36.21 -13.84 12.24
CA ALA A 147 37.07 -14.63 13.12
C ALA A 147 36.51 -16.04 13.38
N LEU A 148 35.20 -16.15 13.66
CA LEU A 148 34.54 -17.45 13.81
C LEU A 148 34.69 -18.32 12.55
N ARG A 149 34.49 -17.73 11.36
CA ARG A 149 34.66 -18.44 10.09
C ARG A 149 36.10 -18.88 9.89
N SER A 150 37.08 -17.99 10.13
CA SER A 150 38.49 -18.34 9.94
C SER A 150 38.93 -19.45 10.87
N THR A 151 38.53 -19.43 12.15
CA THR A 151 38.92 -20.48 13.11
C THR A 151 38.29 -21.83 12.73
N VAL A 152 37.03 -21.85 12.29
CA VAL A 152 36.40 -23.11 11.84
C VAL A 152 36.99 -23.61 10.53
N ASP A 153 37.35 -22.72 9.60
CA ASP A 153 38.04 -23.08 8.35
C ASP A 153 39.45 -23.63 8.61
N GLU A 154 40.17 -23.04 9.57
CA GLU A 154 41.49 -23.52 10.02
C GLU A 154 41.37 -24.89 10.70
N LEU A 155 40.40 -25.05 11.62
CA LEU A 155 40.06 -26.34 12.21
C LEU A 155 39.75 -27.39 11.13
N ALA A 156 38.91 -27.05 10.14
CA ALA A 156 38.57 -27.94 9.03
C ALA A 156 39.80 -28.37 8.21
N ALA A 157 40.83 -27.53 8.13
CA ALA A 157 42.08 -27.83 7.42
C ALA A 157 43.07 -28.66 8.25
N GLU A 158 42.98 -28.61 9.57
CA GLU A 158 43.81 -29.40 10.49
C GLU A 158 43.26 -30.81 10.74
N LEU A 159 41.95 -31.00 10.61
CA LEU A 159 41.28 -32.28 10.81
C LEU A 159 41.69 -33.34 9.76
N PRO A 160 41.61 -34.64 10.09
CA PRO A 160 41.94 -35.74 9.17
C PRO A 160 41.14 -35.74 7.86
N ASP A 161 41.74 -36.28 6.80
CA ASP A 161 41.08 -36.43 5.48
C ASP A 161 39.77 -37.22 5.59
N GLY A 162 38.64 -36.57 5.31
CA GLY A 162 37.30 -37.17 5.40
C GLY A 162 36.46 -36.65 6.57
N ALA A 163 37.07 -35.94 7.51
CA ALA A 163 36.35 -35.19 8.53
C ALA A 163 35.61 -33.99 7.93
N GLN A 164 34.55 -33.53 8.61
CA GLN A 164 33.77 -32.36 8.19
C GLN A 164 33.58 -31.44 9.39
N ALA A 165 33.83 -30.15 9.19
CA ALA A 165 33.45 -29.11 10.14
C ALA A 165 32.53 -28.10 9.45
N SER A 166 31.48 -27.66 10.15
CA SER A 166 30.53 -26.70 9.58
C SER A 166 30.02 -25.74 10.64
N LEU A 167 30.10 -24.44 10.33
CA LEU A 167 29.62 -23.35 11.17
C LEU A 167 28.14 -23.06 10.93
N GLY A 168 27.41 -22.81 12.01
CA GLY A 168 25.99 -22.51 12.00
C GLY A 168 25.52 -21.85 13.30
N GLY A 169 24.26 -22.10 13.65
CA GLY A 169 23.58 -21.40 14.74
C GLY A 169 22.89 -20.11 14.29
N ASP A 170 22.21 -19.46 15.23
CA ASP A 170 21.30 -18.34 14.95
C ASP A 170 22.03 -17.15 14.31
N LEU A 171 23.30 -16.93 14.67
CA LEU A 171 24.15 -15.87 14.13
C LEU A 171 24.37 -15.97 12.61
N PHE A 172 24.41 -17.19 12.06
CA PHE A 172 24.71 -17.47 10.66
C PHE A 172 23.49 -17.93 9.85
N ALA A 173 22.37 -18.23 10.51
CA ALA A 173 21.10 -18.59 9.87
C ALA A 173 20.50 -17.43 9.05
N ILE A 174 21.00 -16.21 9.22
CA ILE A 174 20.48 -14.99 8.59
C ILE A 174 21.50 -14.46 7.57
N SER A 175 21.24 -14.71 6.28
CA SER A 175 22.02 -14.09 5.20
C SER A 175 21.46 -12.70 4.84
N ILE A 176 22.33 -11.71 4.67
CA ILE A 176 21.95 -10.39 4.14
C ILE A 176 21.97 -10.47 2.61
N PRO A 177 20.81 -10.43 1.92
CA PRO A 177 20.80 -10.57 0.47
C PRO A 177 21.37 -9.32 -0.21
N GLY A 178 22.32 -9.53 -1.12
CA GLY A 178 22.75 -8.48 -2.06
C GLY A 178 21.78 -8.33 -3.23
N VAL A 179 21.79 -7.17 -3.89
CA VAL A 179 21.05 -6.94 -5.14
C VAL A 179 21.51 -7.97 -6.18
N THR A 180 20.60 -8.87 -6.57
CA THR A 180 20.95 -10.00 -7.44
C THR A 180 20.82 -9.68 -8.93
N LEU A 181 21.48 -10.48 -9.77
CA LEU A 181 21.47 -10.31 -11.22
C LEU A 181 20.08 -10.59 -11.82
N THR A 182 19.22 -11.36 -11.15
CA THR A 182 17.83 -11.60 -11.58
C THR A 182 16.90 -10.41 -11.44
N GLU A 183 17.11 -9.50 -10.49
CA GLU A 183 16.31 -8.26 -10.43
C GLU A 183 16.44 -7.47 -11.74
N ALA A 184 17.64 -7.43 -12.30
CA ALA A 184 17.90 -6.81 -13.60
C ALA A 184 17.16 -7.50 -14.75
N VAL A 185 16.95 -8.83 -14.66
CA VAL A 185 16.15 -9.59 -15.65
C VAL A 185 14.68 -9.21 -15.58
N GLY A 186 14.10 -9.11 -14.37
CA GLY A 186 12.73 -8.63 -14.19
C GLY A 186 12.52 -7.23 -14.76
N LEU A 187 13.45 -6.34 -14.47
CA LEU A 187 13.48 -4.98 -14.99
C LEU A 187 13.59 -4.94 -16.53
N LEU A 188 14.40 -5.83 -17.12
CA LEU A 188 14.55 -5.96 -18.56
C LEU A 188 13.26 -6.46 -19.22
N ILE A 189 12.56 -7.42 -18.62
CA ILE A 189 11.26 -7.90 -19.10
C ILE A 189 10.22 -6.78 -19.01
N ALA A 190 10.15 -6.08 -17.88
CA ALA A 190 9.28 -4.92 -17.71
C ALA A 190 9.56 -3.86 -18.80
N LEU A 191 10.83 -3.56 -19.06
CA LEU A 191 11.25 -2.66 -20.14
C LEU A 191 10.79 -3.16 -21.52
N LEU A 192 10.92 -4.45 -21.82
CA LEU A 192 10.44 -5.05 -23.07
C LEU A 192 8.93 -4.85 -23.24
N VAL A 193 8.14 -5.13 -22.20
CA VAL A 193 6.68 -4.96 -22.22
C VAL A 193 6.31 -3.48 -22.40
N LEU A 194 7.00 -2.56 -21.72
CA LEU A 194 6.82 -1.11 -21.89
C LEU A 194 7.16 -0.65 -23.32
N ILE A 195 8.25 -1.17 -23.91
CA ILE A 195 8.63 -0.88 -25.30
C ILE A 195 7.52 -1.33 -26.26
N VAL A 196 6.97 -2.53 -26.07
CA VAL A 196 5.85 -3.04 -26.89
C VAL A 196 4.61 -2.17 -26.71
N THR A 197 4.31 -1.74 -25.48
CA THR A 197 3.13 -0.97 -25.12
C THR A 197 3.14 0.43 -25.73
N PHE A 198 4.25 1.15 -25.57
CA PHE A 198 4.41 2.54 -26.02
C PHE A 198 4.96 2.69 -27.44
N ARG A 199 5.55 1.63 -28.00
CA ARG A 199 6.24 1.61 -29.30
C ARG A 199 7.34 2.66 -29.40
N SER A 200 7.98 2.98 -28.27
CA SER A 200 9.04 3.98 -28.17
C SER A 200 9.95 3.65 -26.98
N PHE A 201 11.26 3.50 -27.25
CA PHE A 201 12.25 3.17 -26.23
C PHE A 201 12.35 4.27 -25.16
N VAL A 202 12.38 5.54 -25.59
CA VAL A 202 12.53 6.68 -24.66
C VAL A 202 11.31 6.84 -23.77
N VAL A 203 10.11 6.59 -24.29
CA VAL A 203 8.87 6.68 -23.50
C VAL A 203 8.75 5.49 -22.54
N ALA A 204 9.24 4.31 -22.94
CA ALA A 204 9.28 3.13 -22.08
C ALA A 204 10.28 3.26 -20.92
N GLY A 205 11.41 3.96 -21.11
CA GLY A 205 12.38 4.20 -20.04
C GLY A 205 11.90 5.15 -18.94
N LEU A 206 10.85 5.95 -19.20
CA LEU A 206 10.35 6.93 -18.23
C LEU A 206 9.74 6.29 -16.97
N PRO A 207 8.74 5.39 -17.05
CA PRO A 207 8.22 4.70 -15.87
C PRO A 207 9.30 3.98 -15.06
N LEU A 208 10.28 3.40 -15.74
CA LEU A 208 11.38 2.68 -15.13
C LEU A 208 12.29 3.61 -14.30
N LEU A 209 12.70 4.73 -14.91
CA LEU A 209 13.55 5.72 -14.25
C LEU A 209 12.86 6.31 -13.00
N THR A 210 11.57 6.62 -13.10
CA THR A 210 10.80 7.15 -11.97
C THR A 210 10.65 6.12 -10.85
N ALA A 211 10.45 4.84 -11.19
CA ALA A 211 10.34 3.77 -10.21
C ALA A 211 11.66 3.55 -9.47
N ILE A 212 12.79 3.47 -10.19
CA ILE A 212 14.12 3.31 -9.59
C ILE A 212 14.43 4.48 -8.64
N LEU A 213 14.13 5.72 -9.04
CA LEU A 213 14.35 6.88 -8.16
C LEU A 213 13.48 6.81 -6.90
N GLY A 214 12.21 6.41 -7.05
CA GLY A 214 11.30 6.25 -5.91
C GLY A 214 11.74 5.17 -4.93
N VAL A 215 12.15 4.02 -5.46
CA VAL A 215 12.75 2.94 -4.67
C VAL A 215 14.01 3.44 -3.95
N GLY A 216 14.92 4.12 -4.63
CA GLY A 216 16.16 4.63 -4.02
C GLY A 216 15.89 5.59 -2.85
N ILE A 217 14.91 6.49 -3.00
CA ILE A 217 14.50 7.41 -1.93
C ILE A 217 13.87 6.62 -0.77
N SER A 218 13.01 5.66 -1.08
CA SER A 218 12.31 4.86 -0.07
C SER A 218 13.28 3.99 0.72
N MET A 219 14.23 3.35 0.03
CA MET A 219 15.27 2.53 0.61
C MET A 219 16.16 3.35 1.55
N ALA A 220 16.62 4.52 1.09
CA ALA A 220 17.39 5.44 1.92
C ALA A 220 16.59 5.94 3.14
N GLY A 221 15.29 6.17 2.97
CA GLY A 221 14.38 6.50 4.07
C GLY A 221 14.25 5.36 5.09
N ILE A 222 14.14 4.11 4.63
CA ILE A 222 14.06 2.92 5.49
C ILE A 222 15.36 2.74 6.28
N PHE A 223 16.52 2.80 5.61
CA PHE A 223 17.81 2.73 6.31
C PHE A 223 18.05 3.91 7.25
N THR A 224 17.50 5.09 6.98
CA THR A 224 17.53 6.19 7.96
C THR A 224 16.64 5.88 9.18
N ALA A 225 15.53 5.18 8.96
CA ALA A 225 14.57 4.85 10.02
C ALA A 225 15.10 3.79 11.00
N THR A 226 16.09 2.99 10.60
CA THR A 226 16.70 1.98 11.49
C THR A 226 17.38 2.60 12.73
N ALA A 227 17.74 3.88 12.66
CA ALA A 227 18.23 4.64 13.81
C ALA A 227 17.20 4.84 14.93
N PHE A 228 15.91 4.72 14.62
CA PHE A 228 14.80 5.08 15.51
C PHE A 228 13.86 3.92 15.81
N ALA A 229 13.89 2.85 15.01
CA ALA A 229 13.04 1.68 15.16
C ALA A 229 13.74 0.44 14.60
N THR A 230 13.44 -0.74 15.16
CA THR A 230 13.90 -2.02 14.61
C THR A 230 13.16 -2.31 13.30
N VAL A 231 13.93 -2.65 12.27
CA VAL A 231 13.43 -2.91 10.92
C VAL A 231 14.02 -4.23 10.44
N SER A 232 13.16 -5.22 10.16
CA SER A 232 13.58 -6.49 9.56
C SER A 232 14.16 -6.31 8.16
N SER A 233 15.14 -7.14 7.81
CA SER A 233 15.75 -7.21 6.47
C SER A 233 14.72 -7.50 5.36
N THR A 234 13.58 -8.11 5.70
CA THR A 234 12.47 -8.34 4.77
C THR A 234 11.76 -7.03 4.37
N THR A 235 11.79 -6.00 5.23
CA THR A 235 11.09 -4.73 5.00
C THR A 235 11.67 -3.94 3.81
N PRO A 236 12.99 -3.71 3.71
CA PRO A 236 13.63 -3.17 2.50
C PRO A 236 13.26 -3.90 1.20
N LEU A 237 13.27 -5.23 1.22
CA LEU A 237 12.98 -6.06 0.04
C LEU A 237 11.53 -5.91 -0.41
N LEU A 238 10.60 -5.87 0.55
CA LEU A 238 9.19 -5.64 0.24
C LEU A 238 8.91 -4.22 -0.23
N ALA A 239 9.59 -3.21 0.33
CA ALA A 239 9.53 -1.84 -0.16
C ALA A 239 10.09 -1.70 -1.59
N LEU A 240 11.19 -2.40 -1.91
CA LEU A 240 11.76 -2.48 -3.26
C LEU A 240 10.75 -3.08 -4.24
N MET A 241 10.24 -4.27 -3.92
CA MET A 241 9.33 -5.02 -4.78
C MET A 241 8.02 -4.25 -5.03
N LEU A 242 7.41 -3.72 -3.98
CA LEU A 242 6.18 -2.92 -4.07
C LEU A 242 6.43 -1.57 -4.74
N GLY A 243 7.50 -0.87 -4.35
CA GLY A 243 7.85 0.45 -4.90
C GLY A 243 8.11 0.38 -6.40
N LEU A 244 8.75 -0.70 -6.88
CA LEU A 244 8.99 -0.91 -8.29
C LEU A 244 7.72 -1.28 -9.06
N ALA A 245 6.93 -2.23 -8.56
CA ALA A 245 5.67 -2.64 -9.19
C ALA A 245 4.69 -1.46 -9.31
N VAL A 246 4.42 -0.79 -8.18
CA VAL A 246 3.50 0.34 -8.08
C VAL A 246 4.01 1.56 -8.83
N GLY A 247 5.30 1.88 -8.67
CA GLY A 247 5.92 3.04 -9.31
C GLY A 247 5.90 2.96 -10.85
N ILE A 248 6.18 1.77 -11.41
CA ILE A 248 6.09 1.56 -12.85
C ILE A 248 4.64 1.70 -13.33
N ASP A 249 3.68 1.11 -12.63
CA ASP A 249 2.29 1.09 -13.08
C ASP A 249 1.64 2.48 -13.05
N TYR A 250 1.84 3.22 -11.96
CA TYR A 250 1.29 4.57 -11.83
C TYR A 250 1.87 5.54 -12.86
N ALA A 251 3.17 5.43 -13.15
CA ALA A 251 3.79 6.20 -14.22
C ALA A 251 3.28 5.75 -15.60
N LEU A 252 3.10 4.44 -15.83
CA LEU A 252 2.56 3.87 -17.07
C LEU A 252 1.18 4.45 -17.39
N PHE A 253 0.25 4.53 -16.43
CA PHE A 253 -1.09 5.10 -16.66
C PHE A 253 -1.05 6.57 -17.10
N ILE A 254 -0.26 7.40 -16.40
CA ILE A 254 -0.15 8.83 -16.72
C ILE A 254 0.50 9.01 -18.09
N VAL A 255 1.58 8.28 -18.38
CA VAL A 255 2.29 8.35 -19.66
C VAL A 255 1.42 7.83 -20.81
N ALA A 256 0.66 6.74 -20.61
CA ALA A 256 -0.26 6.20 -21.62
C ALA A 256 -1.37 7.19 -21.95
N ARG A 257 -1.99 7.79 -20.93
CA ARG A 257 -3.02 8.82 -21.11
C ARG A 257 -2.48 10.04 -21.85
N HIS A 258 -1.30 10.53 -21.47
CA HIS A 258 -0.65 11.65 -22.14
C HIS A 258 -0.29 11.32 -23.60
N GLN A 259 0.26 10.13 -23.86
CA GLN A 259 0.62 9.70 -25.21
C GLN A 259 -0.60 9.59 -26.13
N ASP A 260 -1.70 9.02 -25.65
CA ASP A 260 -2.94 8.91 -26.43
C ASP A 260 -3.52 10.30 -26.74
N GLN A 261 -3.56 11.21 -25.76
CA GLN A 261 -4.02 12.58 -25.97
C GLN A 261 -3.15 13.37 -26.97
N VAL A 262 -1.83 13.25 -26.92
CA VAL A 262 -0.95 13.91 -27.90
C VAL A 262 -1.11 13.31 -29.30
N ARG A 263 -1.37 12.00 -29.42
CA ARG A 263 -1.67 11.35 -30.70
C ARG A 263 -3.00 11.82 -31.30
N ASP A 264 -3.97 12.16 -30.44
CA ASP A 264 -5.25 12.73 -30.84
C ASP A 264 -5.16 14.25 -31.14
N GLY A 265 -3.97 14.84 -31.08
CA GLY A 265 -3.70 16.22 -31.48
C GLY A 265 -3.80 17.25 -30.35
N VAL A 266 -3.86 16.81 -29.10
CA VAL A 266 -3.82 17.71 -27.93
C VAL A 266 -2.40 18.25 -27.74
N GLU A 267 -2.28 19.56 -27.54
CA GLU A 267 -1.00 20.21 -27.20
C GLU A 267 -0.32 19.53 -25.99
N PRO A 268 1.00 19.23 -26.03
CA PRO A 268 1.67 18.43 -25.00
C PRO A 268 1.52 18.98 -23.58
N GLU A 269 1.61 20.29 -23.39
CA GLU A 269 1.45 20.88 -22.05
C GLU A 269 0.05 20.63 -21.47
N GLU A 270 -0.96 20.85 -22.31
CA GLU A 270 -2.36 20.68 -21.93
C GLU A 270 -2.69 19.19 -21.75
N SER A 271 -2.11 18.32 -22.57
CA SER A 271 -2.19 16.87 -22.41
C SER A 271 -1.61 16.42 -21.07
N ALA A 272 -0.46 16.94 -20.64
CA ALA A 272 0.12 16.60 -19.34
C ALA A 272 -0.80 17.04 -18.17
N ALA A 273 -1.38 18.24 -18.27
CA ALA A 273 -2.34 18.74 -17.29
C ALA A 273 -3.61 17.87 -17.21
N ARG A 274 -4.13 17.40 -18.35
CA ARG A 274 -5.30 16.50 -18.39
C ARG A 274 -4.98 15.10 -17.90
N ALA A 275 -3.82 14.56 -18.27
CA ALA A 275 -3.40 13.23 -17.86
C ALA A 275 -3.27 13.15 -16.33
N VAL A 276 -2.62 14.13 -15.69
CA VAL A 276 -2.49 14.17 -14.22
C VAL A 276 -3.83 14.49 -13.54
N GLY A 277 -4.66 15.36 -14.13
CA GLY A 277 -5.99 15.67 -13.59
C GLY A 277 -7.00 14.51 -13.64
N THR A 278 -6.83 13.56 -14.57
CA THR A 278 -7.72 12.39 -14.74
C THR A 278 -7.05 11.12 -14.24
N ALA A 279 -6.09 10.56 -15.00
CA ALA A 279 -5.35 9.36 -14.62
C ALA A 279 -4.56 9.55 -13.32
N GLY A 280 -3.99 10.74 -13.08
CA GLY A 280 -3.30 11.04 -11.83
C GLY A 280 -4.23 11.08 -10.61
N SER A 281 -5.48 11.52 -10.77
CA SER A 281 -6.49 11.46 -9.69
C SER A 281 -6.82 10.01 -9.30
N ALA A 282 -6.96 9.14 -10.30
CA ALA A 282 -7.15 7.71 -10.07
C ALA A 282 -5.92 7.07 -9.43
N VAL A 283 -4.70 7.44 -9.85
CA VAL A 283 -3.43 6.98 -9.25
C VAL A 283 -3.31 7.39 -7.77
N VAL A 284 -3.65 8.63 -7.42
CA VAL A 284 -3.62 9.08 -6.01
C VAL A 284 -4.64 8.30 -5.18
N PHE A 285 -5.83 8.07 -5.71
CA PHE A 285 -6.87 7.32 -5.02
C PHE A 285 -6.48 5.84 -4.80
N ALA A 286 -5.97 5.19 -5.84
CA ALA A 286 -5.38 3.86 -5.81
C ALA A 286 -4.28 3.79 -4.74
N GLY A 287 -3.29 4.68 -4.84
CA GLY A 287 -2.19 4.79 -3.88
C GLY A 287 -2.65 4.92 -2.45
N VAL A 288 -3.61 5.81 -2.16
CA VAL A 288 -4.19 5.96 -0.81
C VAL A 288 -4.84 4.66 -0.33
N THR A 289 -5.51 3.91 -1.22
CA THR A 289 -6.09 2.61 -0.87
C THR A 289 -5.01 1.60 -0.47
N VAL A 290 -3.91 1.53 -1.23
CA VAL A 290 -2.74 0.71 -0.88
C VAL A 290 -2.13 1.14 0.46
N LEU A 291 -1.97 2.45 0.68
CA LEU A 291 -1.43 3.01 1.93
C LEU A 291 -2.27 2.57 3.13
N ILE A 292 -3.60 2.67 3.05
CA ILE A 292 -4.48 2.27 4.14
C ILE A 292 -4.41 0.75 4.36
N ALA A 293 -4.32 -0.04 3.30
CA ALA A 293 -4.17 -1.50 3.42
C ALA A 293 -2.87 -1.91 4.13
N LEU A 294 -1.75 -1.26 3.77
CA LEU A 294 -0.43 -1.52 4.36
C LEU A 294 -0.31 -0.98 5.79
N ILE A 295 -0.84 0.20 6.09
CA ILE A 295 -0.94 0.71 7.48
C ILE A 295 -1.87 -0.21 8.30
N GLY A 296 -2.87 -0.81 7.65
CA GLY A 296 -3.77 -1.79 8.23
C GLY A 296 -3.08 -3.04 8.78
N LEU A 297 -1.84 -3.35 8.38
CA LEU A 297 -1.06 -4.44 8.97
C LEU A 297 -0.87 -4.25 10.48
N GLY A 298 -0.84 -2.99 10.95
CA GLY A 298 -0.80 -2.69 12.38
C GLY A 298 -2.05 -3.10 13.15
N PHE A 299 -3.17 -3.37 12.47
CA PHE A 299 -4.38 -3.93 13.09
C PHE A 299 -4.17 -5.37 13.58
N ALA A 300 -3.15 -6.07 13.07
CA ALA A 300 -2.78 -7.40 13.57
C ALA A 300 -2.21 -7.37 15.00
N GLY A 301 -1.80 -6.20 15.50
CA GLY A 301 -1.23 -6.07 16.85
C GLY A 301 0.21 -6.57 16.99
N ILE A 302 0.89 -6.81 15.87
CA ILE A 302 2.25 -7.36 15.81
C ILE A 302 3.23 -6.23 15.44
N PRO A 303 4.23 -5.91 16.29
CA PRO A 303 5.11 -4.74 16.09
C PRO A 303 5.85 -4.75 14.76
N PHE A 304 6.52 -5.85 14.40
CA PHE A 304 7.31 -5.92 13.17
C PHE A 304 6.44 -5.83 11.90
N LEU A 305 5.20 -6.35 11.92
CA LEU A 305 4.25 -6.15 10.82
C LEU A 305 3.82 -4.68 10.71
N THR A 306 3.71 -3.99 11.83
CA THR A 306 3.36 -2.57 11.85
C THR A 306 4.48 -1.74 11.23
N THR A 307 5.73 -1.94 11.64
CA THR A 307 6.89 -1.19 11.10
C THR A 307 7.06 -1.45 9.61
N MET A 308 6.92 -2.71 9.22
CA MET A 308 6.95 -3.16 7.83
C MET A 308 5.84 -2.55 6.98
N GLY A 309 4.59 -2.59 7.45
CA GLY A 309 3.43 -2.00 6.78
C GLY A 309 3.57 -0.49 6.62
N VAL A 310 4.07 0.21 7.65
CA VAL A 310 4.35 1.65 7.60
C VAL A 310 5.45 1.94 6.58
N ALA A 311 6.58 1.24 6.63
CA ALA A 311 7.69 1.43 5.68
C ALA A 311 7.25 1.21 4.22
N ALA A 312 6.51 0.13 3.96
CA ALA A 312 5.94 -0.15 2.63
C ALA A 312 4.94 0.94 2.21
N SER A 313 4.11 1.45 3.13
CA SER A 313 3.16 2.52 2.83
C SER A 313 3.87 3.84 2.45
N VAL A 314 5.00 4.15 3.11
CA VAL A 314 5.83 5.31 2.78
C VAL A 314 6.45 5.14 1.39
N ALA A 315 6.94 3.94 1.06
CA ALA A 315 7.48 3.66 -0.27
C ALA A 315 6.43 3.88 -1.37
N VAL A 316 5.19 3.42 -1.16
CA VAL A 316 4.08 3.67 -2.07
C VAL A 316 3.72 5.16 -2.13
N ALA A 317 3.73 5.86 -1.00
CA ALA A 317 3.44 7.30 -0.95
C ALA A 317 4.45 8.11 -1.78
N VAL A 318 5.74 7.76 -1.67
CA VAL A 318 6.82 8.32 -2.49
C VAL A 318 6.60 8.01 -3.97
N ALA A 319 6.25 6.76 -4.31
CA ALA A 319 5.95 6.37 -5.69
C ALA A 319 4.78 7.17 -6.30
N VAL A 320 3.70 7.37 -5.54
CA VAL A 320 2.54 8.21 -5.95
C VAL A 320 2.96 9.66 -6.15
N ALA A 321 3.72 10.23 -5.20
CA ALA A 321 4.20 11.61 -5.28
C ALA A 321 5.09 11.82 -6.52
N ILE A 322 5.97 10.87 -6.81
CA ILE A 322 6.82 10.87 -8.02
C ILE A 322 5.96 10.75 -9.27
N ALA A 323 4.97 9.85 -9.30
CA ALA A 323 4.10 9.66 -10.46
C ALA A 323 3.35 10.94 -10.84
N VAL A 324 2.86 11.72 -9.86
CA VAL A 324 2.11 12.96 -10.13
C VAL A 324 2.99 14.21 -10.28
N THR A 325 4.29 14.15 -9.96
CA THR A 325 5.22 15.28 -10.05
C THR A 325 6.35 15.07 -11.06
N LEU A 326 7.18 14.05 -10.86
CA LEU A 326 8.36 13.80 -11.67
C LEU A 326 8.00 13.27 -13.05
N THR A 327 7.01 12.38 -13.16
CA THR A 327 6.57 11.85 -14.46
C THR A 327 6.12 12.96 -15.42
N PRO A 328 5.21 13.89 -15.06
CA PRO A 328 4.87 15.01 -15.95
C PRO A 328 6.04 15.97 -16.21
N ALA A 329 6.98 16.12 -15.27
CA ALA A 329 8.21 16.87 -15.52
C ALA A 329 9.10 16.21 -16.58
N LEU A 330 9.30 14.89 -16.51
CA LEU A 330 10.09 14.18 -17.51
C LEU A 330 9.42 14.18 -18.89
N LEU A 331 8.08 14.13 -18.95
CA LEU A 331 7.32 14.35 -20.18
C LEU A 331 7.54 15.77 -20.74
N GLY A 332 7.74 16.76 -19.88
CA GLY A 332 8.14 18.13 -20.24
C GLY A 332 9.45 18.21 -21.03
N PHE A 333 10.43 17.34 -20.73
CA PHE A 333 11.67 17.25 -21.52
C PHE A 333 11.44 16.64 -22.91
N LEU A 334 10.47 15.71 -23.04
CA LEU A 334 10.15 15.04 -24.30
C LEU A 334 9.23 15.86 -25.21
N LYS A 335 8.38 16.71 -24.64
CA LYS A 335 7.37 17.52 -25.36
C LYS A 335 6.57 16.63 -26.34
N GLY A 336 6.33 17.10 -27.56
CA GLY A 336 5.59 16.34 -28.59
C GLY A 336 6.25 15.04 -29.08
N ARG A 337 7.50 14.72 -28.68
CA ARG A 337 8.19 13.48 -29.12
C ARG A 337 7.58 12.21 -28.53
N VAL A 338 6.70 12.35 -27.53
CA VAL A 338 6.01 11.22 -26.87
C VAL A 338 5.05 10.49 -27.82
N ALA A 339 4.53 11.15 -28.86
CA ALA A 339 3.60 10.54 -29.82
C ALA A 339 4.18 9.33 -30.58
N GLY A 340 5.52 9.23 -30.67
CA GLY A 340 6.23 8.22 -31.45
C GLY A 340 6.23 8.53 -32.95
N ARG A 341 6.68 7.57 -33.78
CA ARG A 341 6.65 7.72 -35.25
C ARG A 341 5.19 7.87 -35.74
N PRO A 342 4.84 8.91 -36.50
CA PRO A 342 3.47 9.11 -36.97
C PRO A 342 3.03 7.94 -37.85
N LYS A 343 1.79 7.47 -37.68
CA LYS A 343 1.14 6.63 -38.68
C LYS A 343 1.14 7.43 -39.98
N ARG A 344 1.84 6.93 -41.00
CA ARG A 344 1.88 7.50 -42.35
C ARG A 344 0.42 7.70 -42.80
N ALA A 345 -0.05 8.94 -42.80
CA ALA A 345 -1.39 9.29 -43.23
C ALA A 345 -1.52 8.84 -44.69
N LYS A 346 -2.30 7.78 -44.94
CA LYS A 346 -2.73 7.49 -46.31
C LYS A 346 -3.63 8.66 -46.73
N ALA A 347 -3.29 9.26 -47.87
CA ALA A 347 -3.98 10.42 -48.44
C ALA A 347 -5.52 10.29 -48.37
N PRO A 348 -6.25 11.40 -48.16
CA PRO A 348 -7.69 11.35 -47.94
C PRO A 348 -8.38 11.00 -49.26
N LYS A 349 -8.89 9.76 -49.38
CA LYS A 349 -9.92 9.46 -50.37
C LYS A 349 -11.26 9.92 -49.80
N LYS A 350 -11.87 10.91 -50.44
CA LYS A 350 -13.24 11.37 -50.18
C LYS A 350 -14.21 10.19 -50.26
N ALA A 351 -14.70 9.74 -49.12
CA ALA A 351 -15.86 8.88 -48.96
C ALA A 351 -16.63 9.35 -47.71
N PRO A 352 -17.96 9.26 -47.68
CA PRO A 352 -18.77 9.90 -46.66
C PRO A 352 -18.54 9.27 -45.29
N ALA A 353 -18.59 10.11 -44.25
CA ALA A 353 -18.35 9.76 -42.87
C ALA A 353 -19.26 8.62 -42.40
N LYS A 354 -18.68 7.45 -42.15
CA LYS A 354 -19.15 6.40 -41.22
C LYS A 354 -17.95 5.52 -40.88
N ASP A 355 -17.54 5.58 -39.60
CA ASP A 355 -16.69 4.65 -38.88
C ASP A 355 -15.31 4.29 -39.45
N ALA A 356 -14.30 5.10 -39.15
CA ALA A 356 -12.89 4.74 -39.38
C ALA A 356 -12.04 4.85 -38.11
N VAL A 357 -12.47 4.19 -37.03
CA VAL A 357 -11.56 3.81 -35.93
C VAL A 357 -10.98 2.44 -36.26
N THR A 358 -9.65 2.32 -36.30
CA THR A 358 -8.97 1.02 -36.45
C THR A 358 -9.15 0.22 -35.16
N LYS A 359 -10.30 -0.48 -35.05
CA LYS A 359 -10.71 -1.21 -33.84
C LYS A 359 -9.79 -2.42 -33.56
N PRO A 360 -9.26 -2.59 -32.34
CA PRO A 360 -8.54 -3.81 -31.96
C PRO A 360 -9.52 -5.01 -31.97
N ARG A 361 -9.29 -5.97 -32.86
CA ARG A 361 -10.19 -7.12 -33.08
C ARG A 361 -10.15 -8.16 -31.95
N GLY A 362 -9.07 -8.23 -31.17
CA GLY A 362 -8.86 -9.24 -30.12
C GLY A 362 -9.70 -9.00 -28.87
N SER A 363 -9.50 -7.88 -28.17
CA SER A 363 -10.20 -7.54 -26.93
C SER A 363 -11.72 -7.50 -27.09
N ARG A 364 -12.19 -6.98 -28.24
CA ARG A 364 -13.61 -6.96 -28.57
C ARG A 364 -14.22 -8.36 -28.71
N ARG A 365 -13.53 -9.27 -29.40
CA ARG A 365 -14.00 -10.67 -29.56
C ARG A 365 -14.02 -11.40 -28.22
N TRP A 366 -13.02 -11.15 -27.37
CA TRP A 366 -12.96 -11.71 -26.03
C TRP A 366 -14.17 -11.30 -25.18
N VAL A 367 -14.40 -9.99 -25.02
CA VAL A 367 -15.53 -9.50 -24.21
C VAL A 367 -16.89 -9.87 -24.81
N GLU A 368 -17.02 -9.91 -26.14
CA GLU A 368 -18.23 -10.41 -26.80
C GLU A 368 -18.47 -11.90 -26.47
N GLY A 369 -17.42 -12.73 -26.45
CA GLY A 369 -17.49 -14.12 -26.05
C GLY A 369 -17.88 -14.29 -24.57
N VAL A 370 -17.19 -13.58 -23.68
CA VAL A 370 -17.44 -13.59 -22.22
C VAL A 370 -18.87 -13.16 -21.92
N THR A 371 -19.34 -12.07 -22.52
CA THR A 371 -20.70 -11.54 -22.28
C THR A 371 -21.81 -12.32 -23.00
N LYS A 372 -21.49 -13.22 -23.93
CA LYS A 372 -22.48 -14.07 -24.61
C LYS A 372 -22.93 -15.24 -23.75
N HIS A 373 -22.02 -15.82 -22.97
CA HIS A 373 -22.30 -16.95 -22.08
C HIS A 373 -21.82 -16.66 -20.64
N PRO A 374 -22.30 -15.56 -20.01
CA PRO A 374 -21.67 -15.06 -18.80
C PRO A 374 -21.77 -16.02 -17.62
N VAL A 375 -22.88 -16.77 -17.48
CA VAL A 375 -23.05 -17.75 -16.38
C VAL A 375 -22.05 -18.91 -16.50
N LEU A 376 -21.87 -19.46 -17.70
CA LEU A 376 -20.95 -20.57 -17.93
C LEU A 376 -19.49 -20.13 -17.75
N VAL A 377 -19.16 -18.93 -18.20
CA VAL A 377 -17.81 -18.35 -18.00
C VAL A 377 -17.54 -18.07 -16.53
N SER A 378 -18.49 -17.45 -15.80
CA SER A 378 -18.35 -17.24 -14.36
C SER A 378 -18.15 -18.56 -13.60
N LEU A 379 -18.95 -19.59 -13.91
CA LEU A 379 -18.80 -20.90 -13.28
C LEU A 379 -17.46 -21.55 -13.60
N ALA A 380 -17.01 -21.48 -14.86
CA ALA A 380 -15.72 -22.04 -15.27
C ALA A 380 -14.54 -21.36 -14.57
N VAL A 381 -14.56 -20.04 -14.40
CA VAL A 381 -13.52 -19.30 -13.68
C VAL A 381 -13.55 -19.63 -12.18
N VAL A 382 -14.73 -19.64 -11.56
CA VAL A 382 -14.88 -19.98 -10.13
C VAL A 382 -14.42 -21.40 -9.85
N LEU A 383 -14.81 -22.38 -10.67
CA LEU A 383 -14.36 -23.76 -10.53
C LEU A 383 -12.86 -23.91 -10.81
N GLY A 384 -12.34 -23.25 -11.84
CA GLY A 384 -10.92 -23.30 -12.18
C GLY A 384 -10.04 -22.74 -11.06
N LEU A 385 -10.38 -21.56 -10.53
CA LEU A 385 -9.68 -20.98 -9.38
C LEU A 385 -9.91 -21.79 -8.09
N GLY A 386 -11.09 -22.37 -7.91
CA GLY A 386 -11.39 -23.27 -6.80
C GLY A 386 -10.55 -24.57 -6.82
N ILE A 387 -10.24 -25.11 -8.00
CA ILE A 387 -9.34 -26.26 -8.14
C ILE A 387 -7.90 -25.85 -7.82
N VAL A 388 -7.45 -24.70 -8.33
CA VAL A 388 -6.12 -24.16 -8.03
C VAL A 388 -5.95 -23.85 -6.55
N ALA A 389 -7.04 -23.52 -5.84
CA ALA A 389 -7.07 -23.27 -4.41
C ALA A 389 -6.96 -24.53 -3.53
N VAL A 390 -7.13 -25.75 -4.05
CA VAL A 390 -7.12 -26.98 -3.23
C VAL A 390 -5.83 -27.16 -2.40
N PRO A 391 -4.62 -26.94 -2.94
CA PRO A 391 -3.39 -27.07 -2.16
C PRO A 391 -3.27 -26.05 -1.01
N ALA A 392 -4.07 -24.98 -1.00
CA ALA A 392 -4.08 -24.02 0.10
C ALA A 392 -4.55 -24.65 1.42
N LEU A 393 -5.25 -25.79 1.36
CA LEU A 393 -5.70 -26.54 2.54
C LEU A 393 -4.56 -27.32 3.21
N SER A 394 -3.40 -27.43 2.56
CA SER A 394 -2.21 -28.10 3.06
C SER A 394 -1.09 -27.12 3.43
N LEU A 395 -1.43 -25.85 3.68
CA LEU A 395 -0.44 -24.85 4.06
C LEU A 395 -0.08 -25.00 5.53
N ASP A 396 1.17 -25.35 5.79
CA ASP A 396 1.75 -25.30 7.12
C ASP A 396 2.53 -23.98 7.27
N LEU A 397 2.33 -23.32 8.41
CA LEU A 397 2.87 -21.99 8.68
C LEU A 397 3.89 -22.07 9.80
N ALA A 398 5.15 -21.77 9.49
CA ALA A 398 6.24 -21.73 10.46
C ALA A 398 7.17 -20.55 10.16
N LEU A 399 7.98 -20.13 11.15
CA LEU A 399 9.07 -19.21 10.87
C LEU A 399 10.23 -19.95 10.17
N PRO A 400 10.95 -19.29 9.24
CA PRO A 400 12.09 -19.88 8.56
C PRO A 400 13.19 -20.24 9.54
N ASN A 401 13.88 -21.36 9.28
CA ASN A 401 15.07 -21.78 9.98
C ASN A 401 16.20 -22.06 8.97
N ALA A 402 17.41 -22.41 9.43
CA ALA A 402 18.50 -22.78 8.54
C ALA A 402 18.17 -23.98 7.62
N GLY A 403 17.12 -24.74 7.95
CA GLY A 403 16.62 -25.86 7.19
C GLY A 403 16.10 -25.54 5.78
N VAL A 404 15.71 -24.29 5.52
CA VAL A 404 15.16 -23.85 4.22
C VAL A 404 16.19 -23.12 3.35
N LEU A 405 17.42 -22.99 3.83
CA LEU A 405 18.52 -22.35 3.11
C LEU A 405 19.07 -23.22 1.96
N PRO A 406 19.77 -22.63 0.97
CA PRO A 406 20.47 -23.36 -0.08
C PRO A 406 21.49 -24.36 0.48
N LYS A 407 21.66 -25.52 -0.18
CA LYS A 407 22.56 -26.62 0.29
C LYS A 407 24.05 -26.25 0.32
N ASP A 408 24.44 -25.23 -0.43
CA ASP A 408 25.79 -24.66 -0.45
C ASP A 408 26.07 -23.71 0.73
N SER A 409 25.05 -23.34 1.51
CA SER A 409 25.22 -22.54 2.72
C SER A 409 25.80 -23.39 3.86
N GLU A 410 26.84 -22.91 4.53
CA GLU A 410 27.40 -23.53 5.74
C GLU A 410 26.33 -23.72 6.83
N ALA A 411 25.49 -22.71 7.08
CA ALA A 411 24.41 -22.82 8.06
C ALA A 411 23.41 -23.95 7.72
N ARG A 412 23.17 -24.21 6.43
CA ARG A 412 22.34 -25.35 5.98
C ARG A 412 23.04 -26.68 6.21
N GLN A 413 24.34 -26.75 5.94
CA GLN A 413 25.14 -27.96 6.15
C GLN A 413 25.24 -28.29 7.65
N ASN A 414 25.51 -27.30 8.50
CA ASN A 414 25.46 -27.45 9.94
C ASN A 414 24.09 -27.98 10.41
N TYR A 415 23.00 -27.36 9.96
CA TYR A 415 21.64 -27.81 10.31
C TYR A 415 21.36 -29.26 9.91
N ASP A 416 21.77 -29.66 8.69
CA ASP A 416 21.59 -31.02 8.19
C ASP A 416 22.46 -32.01 8.97
N LEU A 417 23.73 -31.70 9.22
CA LEU A 417 24.64 -32.56 10.00
C LEU A 417 24.18 -32.72 11.46
N VAL A 418 23.72 -31.64 12.11
CA VAL A 418 23.15 -31.70 13.46
C VAL A 418 21.91 -32.60 13.47
N GLY A 419 21.02 -32.44 12.49
CA GLY A 419 19.83 -33.25 12.35
C GLY A 419 20.12 -34.74 12.08
N GLU A 420 21.15 -35.04 11.29
CA GLU A 420 21.58 -36.40 10.95
C GLU A 420 22.29 -37.11 12.12
N GLN A 421 23.18 -36.41 12.83
CA GLN A 421 24.04 -37.01 13.86
C GLN A 421 23.39 -37.02 15.26
N PHE A 422 22.60 -36.01 15.60
CA PHE A 422 21.99 -35.86 16.93
C PHE A 422 20.46 -36.01 16.89
N GLY A 423 19.84 -35.92 15.71
CA GLY A 423 18.39 -35.97 15.52
C GLY A 423 17.79 -34.58 15.27
N PRO A 424 16.63 -34.50 14.60
CA PRO A 424 16.11 -33.24 14.07
C PRO A 424 15.72 -32.21 15.13
N GLY A 425 15.34 -32.63 16.35
CA GLY A 425 14.98 -31.71 17.43
C GLY A 425 16.15 -30.98 18.08
N PHE A 426 17.39 -31.41 17.86
CA PHE A 426 18.58 -30.67 18.33
C PHE A 426 18.72 -29.29 17.68
N ASN A 427 18.13 -29.10 16.50
CA ASN A 427 18.10 -27.81 15.81
C ASN A 427 17.12 -26.79 16.43
N GLY A 428 16.35 -27.18 17.46
CA GLY A 428 15.35 -26.31 18.05
C GLY A 428 14.94 -26.71 19.47
N PRO A 429 15.88 -26.74 20.44
CA PRO A 429 15.58 -27.09 21.82
C PRO A 429 14.55 -26.13 22.43
N LEU A 430 13.72 -26.66 23.32
CA LEU A 430 12.78 -25.89 24.13
C LEU A 430 13.39 -25.66 25.52
N ILE A 431 13.03 -24.56 26.16
CA ILE A 431 13.48 -24.26 27.51
C ILE A 431 12.23 -24.07 28.38
N LEU A 432 12.12 -24.85 29.44
CA LEU A 432 11.16 -24.61 30.51
C LEU A 432 11.87 -23.87 31.63
N THR A 433 11.33 -22.73 32.05
CA THR A 433 11.97 -21.90 33.09
C THR A 433 10.98 -21.34 34.08
N GLY A 434 11.39 -21.19 35.34
CA GLY A 434 10.57 -20.63 36.40
C GLY A 434 11.39 -20.20 37.61
N THR A 435 10.76 -19.42 38.49
CA THR A 435 11.39 -18.96 39.73
C THR A 435 11.30 -20.04 40.81
N ILE A 436 12.45 -20.48 41.30
CA ILE A 436 12.58 -21.56 42.30
C ILE A 436 12.90 -21.05 43.71
N VAL A 437 12.85 -19.72 43.93
CA VAL A 437 13.18 -19.05 45.21
C VAL A 437 12.40 -19.60 46.41
N THR A 438 11.21 -20.17 46.17
CA THR A 438 10.35 -20.75 47.20
C THR A 438 10.78 -22.17 47.61
N SER A 439 11.63 -22.84 46.84
CA SER A 439 12.09 -24.19 47.11
C SER A 439 13.20 -24.21 48.16
N THR A 440 13.11 -25.16 49.08
CA THR A 440 14.17 -25.44 50.07
C THR A 440 15.16 -26.49 49.57
N ASP A 441 14.88 -27.15 48.44
CA ASP A 441 15.76 -28.11 47.77
C ASP A 441 15.76 -27.88 46.25
N PRO A 442 16.49 -26.85 45.77
CA PRO A 442 16.57 -26.52 44.35
C PRO A 442 17.05 -27.64 43.43
N LEU A 443 17.96 -28.50 43.90
CA LEU A 443 18.55 -29.54 43.06
C LEU A 443 17.60 -30.72 42.90
N GLY A 444 17.05 -31.24 44.01
CA GLY A 444 16.07 -32.34 43.96
C GLY A 444 14.82 -31.94 43.17
N LEU A 445 14.37 -30.70 43.34
CA LEU A 445 13.26 -30.14 42.57
C LEU A 445 13.52 -30.14 41.05
N MET A 446 14.73 -29.78 40.62
CA MET A 446 15.06 -29.75 39.19
C MET A 446 15.23 -31.18 38.63
N GLU A 447 15.69 -32.13 39.44
CA GLU A 447 15.73 -33.56 39.11
C GLU A 447 14.30 -34.10 38.91
N ASP A 448 13.41 -33.89 39.88
CA ASP A 448 12.00 -34.31 39.80
C ASP A 448 11.28 -33.66 38.60
N LEU A 449 11.54 -32.38 38.34
CA LEU A 449 10.97 -31.68 37.19
C LEU A 449 11.52 -32.20 35.86
N GLY A 450 12.82 -32.51 35.81
CA GLY A 450 13.45 -33.13 34.64
C GLY A 450 12.82 -34.49 34.30
N ASP A 451 12.61 -35.33 35.31
CA ASP A 451 11.96 -36.64 35.15
C ASP A 451 10.50 -36.50 34.69
N ALA A 452 9.73 -35.58 35.28
CA ALA A 452 8.35 -35.33 34.89
C ALA A 452 8.25 -34.84 33.43
N VAL A 453 9.17 -33.96 33.01
CA VAL A 453 9.22 -33.45 31.63
C VAL A 453 9.65 -34.55 30.65
N ALA A 454 10.56 -35.45 31.04
CA ALA A 454 10.99 -36.56 30.20
C ALA A 454 9.88 -37.58 29.90
N GLU A 455 8.84 -37.66 30.73
CA GLU A 455 7.67 -38.52 30.50
C GLU A 455 6.67 -37.94 29.48
N VAL A 456 6.80 -36.66 29.12
CA VAL A 456 5.87 -35.99 28.19
C VAL A 456 6.07 -36.54 26.77
N PRO A 457 4.99 -37.00 26.08
CA PRO A 457 5.09 -37.53 24.72
C PRO A 457 5.68 -36.51 23.74
N GLY A 458 6.68 -36.93 22.97
CA GLY A 458 7.37 -36.08 21.99
C GLY A 458 8.67 -35.44 22.49
N VAL A 459 8.99 -35.59 23.79
CA VAL A 459 10.31 -35.29 24.33
C VAL A 459 11.25 -36.46 24.02
N LYS A 460 12.34 -36.20 23.29
CA LYS A 460 13.39 -37.20 23.05
C LYS A 460 14.23 -37.38 24.31
N GLU A 461 14.72 -36.28 24.86
CA GLU A 461 15.52 -36.24 26.08
C GLU A 461 15.51 -34.86 26.74
N VAL A 462 15.88 -34.84 28.02
CA VAL A 462 16.16 -33.63 28.79
C VAL A 462 17.67 -33.45 28.88
N ALA A 463 18.19 -32.48 28.14
CA ALA A 463 19.64 -32.24 28.02
C ALA A 463 20.24 -31.67 29.31
N LEU A 464 19.47 -30.84 30.01
CA LEU A 464 19.90 -30.17 31.23
C LEU A 464 18.69 -29.84 32.10
N ALA A 465 18.78 -30.12 33.40
CA ALA A 465 17.82 -29.66 34.40
C ALA A 465 18.61 -29.15 35.61
N THR A 466 18.75 -27.83 35.73
CA THR A 466 19.62 -27.23 36.77
C THR A 466 19.13 -25.87 37.24
N PRO A 467 19.37 -25.50 38.51
CA PRO A 467 19.25 -24.12 38.96
C PRO A 467 20.39 -23.25 38.43
N ASN A 468 20.16 -21.94 38.35
CA ASN A 468 21.23 -20.97 38.10
C ASN A 468 22.16 -20.80 39.33
N GLU A 469 23.27 -20.07 39.16
CA GLU A 469 24.28 -19.87 40.22
C GLU A 469 23.70 -19.27 41.52
N THR A 470 22.69 -18.41 41.41
CA THR A 470 22.01 -17.79 42.56
C THR A 470 20.90 -18.67 43.15
N ALA A 471 20.62 -19.83 42.55
CA ALA A 471 19.56 -20.76 42.90
C ALA A 471 18.16 -20.12 43.03
N ASP A 472 17.90 -19.10 42.21
CA ASP A 472 16.61 -18.40 42.16
C ASP A 472 15.78 -18.74 40.92
N THR A 473 16.41 -19.28 39.88
CA THR A 473 15.78 -19.63 38.60
C THR A 473 16.17 -21.03 38.18
N GLY A 474 15.18 -21.86 37.84
CA GLY A 474 15.39 -23.20 37.27
C GLY A 474 15.29 -23.18 35.75
N ILE A 475 16.09 -24.01 35.09
CA ILE A 475 15.99 -24.27 33.65
C ILE A 475 15.92 -25.77 33.38
N VAL A 476 15.00 -26.18 32.52
CA VAL A 476 14.97 -27.51 31.92
C VAL A 476 15.08 -27.35 30.41
N GLN A 477 16.19 -27.80 29.83
CA GLN A 477 16.40 -27.82 28.39
C GLN A 477 15.88 -29.14 27.83
N ILE A 478 14.93 -29.04 26.91
CA ILE A 478 14.17 -30.15 26.34
C ILE A 478 14.54 -30.27 24.88
N ILE A 479 14.89 -31.48 24.45
CA ILE A 479 15.15 -31.81 23.05
C ILE A 479 13.92 -32.55 22.50
N PRO A 480 13.17 -31.97 21.55
CA PRO A 480 12.06 -32.65 20.90
C PRO A 480 12.51 -33.83 20.04
N GLU A 481 11.57 -34.74 19.74
CA GLU A 481 11.81 -35.80 18.73
C GLU A 481 11.84 -35.25 17.30
N THR A 482 11.13 -34.16 17.03
CA THR A 482 10.90 -33.58 15.69
C THR A 482 11.56 -32.21 15.50
N ALA A 483 11.68 -31.76 14.25
CA ALA A 483 12.29 -30.48 13.91
C ALA A 483 11.47 -29.28 14.42
N PRO A 484 12.08 -28.09 14.62
CA PRO A 484 11.38 -26.89 15.12
C PRO A 484 10.25 -26.38 14.21
N ASP A 485 10.30 -26.68 12.91
CA ASP A 485 9.28 -26.33 11.91
C ASP A 485 8.21 -27.42 11.70
N ASP A 486 8.29 -28.54 12.43
CA ASP A 486 7.31 -29.63 12.37
C ASP A 486 6.06 -29.30 13.24
N PRO A 487 4.83 -29.51 12.72
CA PRO A 487 3.61 -29.36 13.51
C PRO A 487 3.61 -30.15 14.83
N ALA A 488 4.26 -31.31 14.89
CA ALA A 488 4.35 -32.13 16.10
C ALA A 488 5.11 -31.42 17.23
N THR A 489 6.13 -30.61 16.91
CA THR A 489 6.87 -29.81 17.90
C THR A 489 6.00 -28.68 18.45
N ALA A 490 5.14 -28.09 17.61
CA ALA A 490 4.17 -27.11 18.07
C ALA A 490 3.13 -27.72 19.03
N ASP A 491 2.69 -28.94 18.75
CA ASP A 491 1.81 -29.69 19.64
C ASP A 491 2.50 -30.06 20.96
N LEU A 492 3.79 -30.42 20.94
CA LEU A 492 4.58 -30.63 22.16
C LEU A 492 4.65 -29.36 23.02
N VAL A 493 4.88 -28.19 22.44
CA VAL A 493 4.89 -26.92 23.19
C VAL A 493 3.53 -26.66 23.85
N ARG A 494 2.43 -26.91 23.12
CA ARG A 494 1.06 -26.78 23.67
C ARG A 494 0.80 -27.79 24.78
N GLU A 495 1.32 -29.01 24.65
CA GLU A 495 1.20 -30.07 25.66
C GLU A 495 1.99 -29.70 26.93
N LEU A 496 3.24 -29.27 26.81
CA LEU A 496 4.06 -28.79 27.94
C LEU A 496 3.37 -27.66 28.69
N ARG A 497 2.75 -26.72 27.96
CA ARG A 497 1.97 -25.62 28.57
C ARG A 497 0.68 -26.09 29.23
N SER A 498 0.07 -27.17 28.74
CA SER A 498 -1.15 -27.71 29.36
C SER A 498 -0.90 -28.30 30.75
N HIS A 499 0.35 -28.70 31.04
CA HIS A 499 0.80 -29.17 32.36
C HIS A 499 1.10 -28.04 33.35
N HIS A 500 1.01 -26.77 32.93
CA HIS A 500 1.29 -25.60 33.78
C HIS A 500 0.60 -25.66 35.15
N ASP A 501 -0.72 -25.88 35.17
CA ASP A 501 -1.49 -25.87 36.42
C ASP A 501 -1.16 -27.08 37.31
N GLU A 502 -0.87 -28.23 36.70
CA GLU A 502 -0.47 -29.46 37.40
C GLU A 502 0.88 -29.29 38.09
N TRP A 503 1.89 -28.82 37.35
CA TRP A 503 3.22 -28.58 37.88
C TRP A 503 3.27 -27.40 38.87
N LEU A 504 2.43 -26.38 38.68
CA LEU A 504 2.26 -25.30 39.65
C LEU A 504 1.72 -25.82 40.99
N ASP A 505 0.76 -26.75 40.97
CA ASP A 505 0.19 -27.35 42.18
C ASP A 505 1.15 -28.36 42.85
N GLU A 506 1.88 -29.15 42.05
CA GLU A 506 2.80 -30.18 42.54
C GLU A 506 4.13 -29.61 43.05
N PHE A 507 4.78 -28.77 42.25
CA PHE A 507 6.12 -28.23 42.52
C PHE A 507 6.10 -26.82 43.11
N GLY A 508 4.95 -26.13 43.06
CA GLY A 508 4.80 -24.78 43.64
C GLY A 508 5.48 -23.67 42.83
N ILE A 509 5.73 -23.89 41.53
CA ILE A 509 6.51 -23.00 40.66
C ILE A 509 5.73 -22.66 39.39
N ASP A 510 5.75 -21.37 39.05
CA ASP A 510 5.23 -20.84 37.79
C ASP A 510 6.28 -21.07 36.69
N LEU A 511 6.06 -22.11 35.87
CA LEU A 511 6.94 -22.54 34.79
C LEU A 511 6.43 -22.01 33.44
N LYS A 512 7.34 -21.52 32.61
CA LYS A 512 7.06 -20.97 31.28
C LYS A 512 7.85 -21.72 30.23
N VAL A 513 7.19 -22.06 29.13
CA VAL A 513 7.84 -22.65 27.95
C VAL A 513 8.35 -21.53 27.05
N THR A 514 9.66 -21.48 26.90
CA THR A 514 10.42 -20.50 26.12
C THR A 514 11.49 -21.19 25.26
N GLY A 515 12.42 -20.41 24.72
CA GLY A 515 13.36 -20.81 23.67
C GLY A 515 12.91 -20.29 22.30
N PHE A 516 13.85 -20.24 21.35
CA PHE A 516 13.63 -19.68 20.01
C PHE A 516 12.48 -20.38 19.26
N THR A 517 12.41 -21.71 19.36
CA THR A 517 11.32 -22.52 18.77
C THR A 517 9.96 -22.14 19.36
N ALA A 518 9.84 -22.04 20.69
CA ALA A 518 8.60 -21.67 21.36
C ALA A 518 8.15 -20.23 20.99
N VAL A 519 9.11 -19.31 20.90
CA VAL A 519 8.87 -17.94 20.39
C VAL A 519 8.32 -17.99 18.97
N GLY A 520 8.92 -18.78 18.08
CA GLY A 520 8.47 -18.93 16.70
C GLY A 520 7.06 -19.53 16.58
N ILE A 521 6.73 -20.50 17.44
CA ILE A 521 5.39 -21.10 17.53
C ILE A 521 4.36 -20.05 18.01
N ASP A 522 4.65 -19.29 19.07
CA ASP A 522 3.76 -18.23 19.58
C ASP A 522 3.49 -17.16 18.52
N ILE A 523 4.54 -16.75 17.80
CA ILE A 523 4.43 -15.82 16.69
C ILE A 523 3.51 -16.38 15.60
N SER A 524 3.69 -17.65 15.24
CA SER A 524 2.89 -18.32 14.20
C SER A 524 1.42 -18.46 14.61
N ASP A 525 1.14 -18.84 15.86
CA ASP A 525 -0.21 -18.95 16.40
C ASP A 525 -0.91 -17.58 16.45
N GLN A 526 -0.19 -16.53 16.86
CA GLN A 526 -0.75 -15.17 16.90
C GLN A 526 -1.00 -14.60 15.50
N LEU A 527 -0.09 -14.84 14.56
CA LEU A 527 -0.27 -14.50 13.15
C LEU A 527 -1.49 -15.22 12.56
N GLY A 528 -1.61 -16.53 12.81
CA GLY A 528 -2.74 -17.36 12.39
C GLY A 528 -4.07 -16.83 12.94
N ALA A 529 -4.12 -16.50 14.22
CA ALA A 529 -5.30 -15.92 14.87
C ALA A 529 -5.66 -14.53 14.30
N ALA A 530 -4.68 -13.75 13.86
CA ALA A 530 -4.88 -12.43 13.26
C ALA A 530 -5.38 -12.47 11.80
N LEU A 531 -5.24 -13.60 11.08
CA LEU A 531 -5.61 -13.72 9.66
C LEU A 531 -7.07 -13.34 9.38
N LEU A 532 -8.01 -13.93 10.14
CA LEU A 532 -9.44 -13.71 9.92
C LEU A 532 -9.87 -12.28 10.29
N PRO A 533 -9.51 -11.71 11.47
CA PRO A 533 -9.77 -10.31 11.79
C PRO A 533 -9.20 -9.35 10.74
N PHE A 534 -7.96 -9.58 10.30
CA PHE A 534 -7.32 -8.74 9.28
C PHE A 534 -8.02 -8.86 7.93
N GLY A 535 -8.38 -10.07 7.50
CA GLY A 535 -9.15 -10.30 6.27
C GLY A 535 -10.51 -9.59 6.29
N ILE A 536 -11.23 -9.64 7.42
CA ILE A 536 -12.50 -8.91 7.61
C ILE A 536 -12.26 -7.40 7.52
N PHE A 537 -11.19 -6.89 8.14
CA PHE A 537 -10.83 -5.48 8.08
C PHE A 537 -10.55 -5.03 6.64
N VAL A 538 -9.68 -5.73 5.91
CA VAL A 538 -9.29 -5.39 4.54
C VAL A 538 -10.49 -5.47 3.59
N ILE A 539 -11.27 -6.55 3.65
CA ILE A 539 -12.46 -6.72 2.81
C ILE A 539 -13.54 -5.69 3.19
N GLY A 540 -13.78 -5.46 4.48
CA GLY A 540 -14.75 -4.47 4.94
C GLY A 540 -14.40 -3.06 4.47
N LEU A 541 -13.13 -2.66 4.64
CA LEU A 541 -12.60 -1.41 4.14
C LEU A 541 -12.73 -1.30 2.61
N SER A 542 -12.46 -2.39 1.88
CA SER A 542 -12.62 -2.42 0.43
C SER A 542 -14.06 -2.12 -0.01
N LEU A 543 -15.03 -2.74 0.66
CA LEU A 543 -16.43 -2.56 0.34
C LEU A 543 -16.84 -1.11 0.57
N ILE A 544 -16.38 -0.51 1.68
CA ILE A 544 -16.64 0.89 2.00
C ILE A 544 -16.03 1.82 0.93
N LEU A 545 -14.74 1.69 0.66
CA LEU A 545 -14.03 2.56 -0.29
C LEU A 545 -14.63 2.46 -1.69
N LEU A 546 -14.87 1.24 -2.20
CA LEU A 546 -15.47 1.05 -3.52
C LEU A 546 -16.91 1.53 -3.61
N THR A 547 -17.68 1.39 -2.52
CA THR A 547 -19.05 1.90 -2.47
C THR A 547 -19.05 3.42 -2.59
N ILE A 548 -18.09 4.10 -1.95
CA ILE A 548 -17.92 5.57 -2.09
C ILE A 548 -17.56 5.94 -3.54
N VAL A 549 -16.65 5.21 -4.16
CA VAL A 549 -16.15 5.47 -5.52
C VAL A 549 -17.23 5.26 -6.58
N PHE A 550 -17.80 4.07 -6.63
CA PHE A 550 -18.72 3.68 -7.72
C PHE A 550 -20.16 4.07 -7.44
N ARG A 551 -20.48 4.47 -6.20
CA ARG A 551 -21.84 4.72 -5.73
C ARG A 551 -22.77 3.57 -6.12
N SER A 552 -22.32 2.34 -5.87
CA SER A 552 -23.00 1.08 -6.14
C SER A 552 -22.65 0.09 -5.04
N LEU A 553 -23.58 -0.80 -4.69
CA LEU A 553 -23.34 -1.88 -3.71
C LEU A 553 -22.86 -3.18 -4.38
N TRP A 554 -23.33 -3.48 -5.59
CA TRP A 554 -23.04 -4.74 -6.28
C TRP A 554 -21.64 -4.79 -6.90
N VAL A 555 -21.15 -3.65 -7.41
CA VAL A 555 -19.79 -3.55 -7.95
C VAL A 555 -18.73 -3.87 -6.88
N PRO A 556 -18.76 -3.26 -5.69
CA PRO A 556 -17.87 -3.63 -4.58
C PRO A 556 -17.95 -5.10 -4.19
N ILE A 557 -19.15 -5.67 -4.06
CA ILE A 557 -19.33 -7.07 -3.65
C ILE A 557 -18.70 -8.03 -4.67
N THR A 558 -18.98 -7.82 -5.95
CA THR A 558 -18.41 -8.67 -7.01
C THR A 558 -16.90 -8.52 -7.13
N ALA A 559 -16.37 -7.31 -6.90
CA ALA A 559 -14.93 -7.05 -6.85
C ALA A 559 -14.27 -7.77 -5.66
N ALA A 560 -14.82 -7.62 -4.45
CA ALA A 560 -14.30 -8.24 -3.24
C ALA A 560 -14.34 -9.77 -3.31
N ALA A 561 -15.42 -10.35 -3.85
CA ALA A 561 -15.52 -11.80 -4.05
C ALA A 561 -14.50 -12.32 -5.09
N GLY A 562 -14.30 -11.57 -6.18
CA GLY A 562 -13.27 -11.90 -7.17
C GLY A 562 -11.87 -11.83 -6.58
N TYR A 563 -11.59 -10.79 -5.79
CA TYR A 563 -10.33 -10.63 -5.07
C TYR A 563 -10.07 -11.78 -4.08
N LEU A 564 -11.05 -12.16 -3.26
CA LEU A 564 -10.93 -13.29 -2.34
C LEU A 564 -10.59 -14.59 -3.09
N LEU A 565 -11.23 -14.81 -4.25
CA LEU A 565 -10.95 -15.97 -5.09
C LEU A 565 -9.51 -15.97 -5.63
N SER A 566 -8.96 -14.79 -5.99
CA SER A 566 -7.56 -14.64 -6.40
C SER A 566 -6.58 -14.94 -5.28
N ILE A 567 -6.85 -14.49 -4.04
CA ILE A 567 -6.00 -14.76 -2.87
C ILE A 567 -5.94 -16.26 -2.60
N VAL A 568 -7.10 -16.92 -2.48
CA VAL A 568 -7.14 -18.35 -2.13
C VAL A 568 -6.49 -19.19 -3.24
N ALA A 569 -6.66 -18.79 -4.51
CA ALA A 569 -5.93 -19.42 -5.60
C ALA A 569 -4.42 -19.15 -5.54
N ALA A 570 -3.98 -17.95 -5.13
CA ALA A 570 -2.56 -17.65 -4.93
C ALA A 570 -1.95 -18.50 -3.82
N PHE A 571 -2.65 -18.64 -2.68
CA PHE A 571 -2.30 -19.59 -1.61
C PHE A 571 -2.19 -21.02 -2.12
N GLY A 572 -3.10 -21.44 -3.00
CA GLY A 572 -3.03 -22.76 -3.62
C GLY A 572 -1.84 -22.94 -4.56
N VAL A 573 -1.41 -21.90 -5.28
CA VAL A 573 -0.17 -21.96 -6.08
C VAL A 573 1.05 -22.07 -5.17
N VAL A 574 1.10 -21.28 -4.09
CA VAL A 574 2.21 -21.36 -3.13
C VAL A 574 2.26 -22.74 -2.47
N GLY A 575 1.14 -23.25 -1.97
CA GLY A 575 1.07 -24.61 -1.40
C GLY A 575 1.44 -25.70 -2.42
N ALA A 576 1.01 -25.57 -3.68
CA ALA A 576 1.40 -26.54 -4.71
C ALA A 576 2.92 -26.59 -4.93
N VAL A 577 3.60 -25.44 -4.89
CA VAL A 577 5.04 -25.35 -5.15
C VAL A 577 5.86 -25.72 -3.91
N PHE A 578 5.53 -25.13 -2.77
CA PHE A 578 6.34 -25.19 -1.55
C PHE A 578 5.99 -26.35 -0.63
N GLU A 579 4.76 -26.90 -0.68
CA GLU A 579 4.34 -28.05 0.13
C GLU A 579 4.24 -29.33 -0.70
N TRP A 580 3.64 -29.26 -1.90
CA TRP A 580 3.51 -30.43 -2.78
C TRP A 580 4.69 -30.63 -3.73
N GLY A 581 5.62 -29.67 -3.78
CA GLY A 581 6.84 -29.76 -4.59
C GLY A 581 6.67 -29.57 -6.10
N TRP A 582 5.54 -29.05 -6.58
CA TRP A 582 5.33 -28.83 -8.01
C TRP A 582 6.27 -27.74 -8.53
N PHE A 583 7.05 -28.02 -9.58
CA PHE A 583 8.03 -27.08 -10.14
C PHE A 583 9.11 -26.59 -9.16
N ALA A 584 9.28 -27.23 -8.00
CA ALA A 584 10.26 -26.83 -6.97
C ALA A 584 11.69 -26.73 -7.54
N ASP A 585 12.13 -27.75 -8.29
CA ASP A 585 13.47 -27.76 -8.93
C ASP A 585 13.65 -26.63 -9.95
N LEU A 586 12.60 -26.32 -10.72
CA LEU A 586 12.64 -25.28 -11.76
C LEU A 586 12.74 -23.87 -11.17
N LEU A 587 12.19 -23.68 -9.97
CA LEU A 587 12.18 -22.41 -9.24
C LEU A 587 13.33 -22.29 -8.24
N HIS A 588 14.27 -23.25 -8.22
CA HIS A 588 15.36 -23.34 -7.26
C HIS A 588 14.89 -23.27 -5.80
N VAL A 589 13.83 -24.03 -5.48
CA VAL A 589 13.39 -24.24 -4.10
C VAL A 589 14.31 -25.28 -3.46
N ALA A 590 15.02 -24.89 -2.41
CA ALA A 590 16.05 -25.74 -1.78
C ALA A 590 15.44 -26.96 -1.07
N LYS A 591 14.33 -26.75 -0.37
CA LYS A 591 13.57 -27.76 0.37
C LYS A 591 12.07 -27.40 0.33
N VAL A 592 11.23 -28.42 0.16
CA VAL A 592 9.78 -28.34 0.28
C VAL A 592 9.43 -28.44 1.76
N GLY A 593 8.53 -27.59 2.26
CA GLY A 593 8.18 -27.52 3.67
C GLY A 593 7.32 -26.29 4.01
N PRO A 594 7.15 -26.03 5.33
CA PRO A 594 6.26 -25.00 5.81
C PRO A 594 6.68 -23.62 5.34
N ILE A 595 5.69 -22.75 5.18
CA ILE A 595 5.87 -21.43 4.62
C ILE A 595 5.83 -20.37 5.71
N ILE A 596 6.54 -19.27 5.49
CA ILE A 596 6.63 -18.15 6.43
C ILE A 596 5.26 -17.65 6.92
N SER A 597 5.05 -17.69 8.25
CA SER A 597 3.74 -17.50 8.89
C SER A 597 3.02 -16.19 8.58
N PHE A 598 3.75 -15.11 8.27
CA PHE A 598 3.14 -13.82 7.95
C PHE A 598 2.88 -13.57 6.45
N MET A 599 3.31 -14.48 5.56
CA MET A 599 3.05 -14.36 4.12
C MET A 599 1.56 -14.18 3.80
N PRO A 600 0.61 -14.91 4.41
CA PRO A 600 -0.80 -14.75 4.09
C PRO A 600 -1.36 -13.35 4.43
N ILE A 601 -0.93 -12.76 5.55
CA ILE A 601 -1.32 -11.40 5.95
C ILE A 601 -0.80 -10.38 4.93
N ILE A 602 0.49 -10.47 4.57
CA ILE A 602 1.11 -9.57 3.59
C ILE A 602 0.41 -9.71 2.24
N LEU A 603 0.21 -10.95 1.77
CA LEU A 603 -0.40 -11.22 0.47
C LEU A 603 -1.83 -10.67 0.41
N MET A 604 -2.63 -10.83 1.47
CA MET A 604 -3.94 -10.19 1.57
C MET A 604 -3.82 -8.67 1.46
N GLY A 605 -3.06 -8.02 2.36
CA GLY A 605 -2.96 -6.56 2.38
C GLY A 605 -2.44 -5.95 1.07
N VAL A 606 -1.38 -6.53 0.52
CA VAL A 606 -0.73 -6.08 -0.71
C VAL A 606 -1.61 -6.33 -1.93
N LEU A 607 -2.08 -7.57 -2.16
CA LEU A 607 -2.90 -7.87 -3.34
C LEU A 607 -4.18 -7.05 -3.33
N PHE A 608 -4.73 -6.79 -2.15
CA PHE A 608 -5.88 -5.92 -2.02
C PHE A 608 -5.54 -4.55 -2.59
N GLY A 609 -4.52 -3.89 -2.05
CA GLY A 609 -4.08 -2.59 -2.51
C GLY A 609 -3.89 -2.55 -4.02
N LEU A 610 -3.11 -3.49 -4.58
CA LEU A 610 -2.75 -3.51 -6.00
C LEU A 610 -3.92 -3.88 -6.93
N ALA A 611 -4.85 -4.74 -6.50
CA ALA A 611 -5.95 -5.18 -7.33
C ALA A 611 -6.98 -4.06 -7.56
N MET A 612 -7.13 -3.13 -6.62
CA MET A 612 -8.23 -2.16 -6.69
C MET A 612 -8.11 -1.16 -7.84
N ASP A 613 -6.89 -0.85 -8.24
CA ASP A 613 -6.53 0.25 -9.13
C ASP A 613 -7.18 0.06 -10.50
N TYR A 614 -7.06 -1.15 -11.05
CA TYR A 614 -7.65 -1.49 -12.33
C TYR A 614 -9.18 -1.64 -12.26
N GLN A 615 -9.74 -1.91 -11.07
CA GLN A 615 -11.20 -2.02 -10.92
C GLN A 615 -11.80 -0.65 -11.12
N VAL A 616 -11.18 0.35 -10.48
CA VAL A 616 -11.52 1.76 -10.66
C VAL A 616 -11.43 2.11 -12.14
N PHE A 617 -10.30 1.90 -12.80
CA PHE A 617 -10.17 2.25 -14.22
C PHE A 617 -11.15 1.53 -15.17
N LEU A 618 -11.37 0.23 -14.97
CA LEU A 618 -12.23 -0.55 -15.85
C LEU A 618 -13.71 -0.21 -15.62
N VAL A 619 -14.16 -0.21 -14.37
CA VAL A 619 -15.58 -0.04 -14.03
C VAL A 619 -16.01 1.41 -14.11
N SER A 620 -15.13 2.37 -13.81
CA SER A 620 -15.38 3.80 -14.06
C SER A 620 -15.71 4.06 -15.53
N ARG A 621 -14.90 3.53 -16.44
CA ARG A 621 -15.14 3.65 -17.89
C ARG A 621 -16.47 3.01 -18.31
N MET A 622 -16.81 1.86 -17.72
CA MET A 622 -18.11 1.21 -17.95
C MET A 622 -19.28 2.06 -17.41
N ARG A 623 -19.09 2.75 -16.29
CA ARG A 623 -20.10 3.62 -15.68
C ARG A 623 -20.31 4.88 -16.50
N GLU A 624 -19.24 5.51 -16.95
CA GLU A 624 -19.24 6.68 -17.85
C GLU A 624 -20.06 6.38 -19.12
N ASP A 625 -19.73 5.28 -19.81
CA ASP A 625 -20.45 4.85 -21.02
C ASP A 625 -21.93 4.51 -20.74
N PHE A 626 -22.25 4.02 -19.54
CA PHE A 626 -23.64 3.72 -19.16
C PHE A 626 -24.44 4.99 -18.87
N VAL A 627 -23.88 5.94 -18.11
CA VAL A 627 -24.55 7.21 -17.75
C VAL A 627 -24.73 8.11 -18.96
N HIS A 628 -23.81 8.05 -19.93
CA HIS A 628 -23.87 8.83 -21.17
C HIS A 628 -24.48 8.09 -22.37
N ASP A 629 -25.08 6.91 -22.17
CA ASP A 629 -25.71 6.17 -23.26
C ASP A 629 -26.86 6.99 -23.89
N PRO A 630 -26.82 7.25 -25.22
CA PRO A 630 -27.81 8.10 -25.90
C PRO A 630 -29.22 7.52 -25.86
N ASP A 631 -29.38 6.18 -25.85
CA ASP A 631 -30.70 5.54 -25.79
C ASP A 631 -31.39 5.80 -24.43
N LEU A 632 -30.61 6.10 -23.38
CA LEU A 632 -31.12 6.48 -22.06
C LEU A 632 -31.48 7.97 -21.96
N ARG A 633 -30.85 8.83 -22.79
CA ARG A 633 -31.08 10.29 -22.82
C ARG A 633 -32.22 10.69 -23.75
N GLU A 634 -32.32 10.05 -24.92
CA GLU A 634 -33.36 10.37 -25.92
C GLU A 634 -34.74 9.79 -25.55
N GLY A 635 -34.80 8.84 -24.60
CA GLY A 635 -36.03 8.24 -24.10
C GLY A 635 -36.81 9.15 -23.15
N ALA A 636 -37.52 10.16 -23.67
CA ALA A 636 -38.43 11.04 -22.92
C ALA A 636 -39.73 10.35 -22.41
N GLY A 637 -39.69 9.04 -22.13
CA GLY A 637 -40.79 8.25 -21.58
C GLY A 637 -40.26 6.93 -21.01
N SER A 638 -40.97 6.39 -20.00
CA SER A 638 -40.69 5.15 -19.25
C SER A 638 -39.70 4.19 -19.94
N VAL A 639 -38.41 4.34 -19.63
CA VAL A 639 -37.35 3.46 -20.15
C VAL A 639 -37.59 2.04 -19.65
N ASN A 640 -37.86 1.11 -20.57
CA ASN A 640 -38.08 -0.30 -20.22
C ASN A 640 -36.78 -0.96 -19.71
N ARG A 641 -36.95 -1.95 -18.83
CA ARG A 641 -35.85 -2.75 -18.24
C ARG A 641 -34.91 -3.37 -19.29
N ALA A 642 -35.47 -3.79 -20.42
CA ALA A 642 -34.71 -4.39 -21.52
C ALA A 642 -33.72 -3.37 -22.15
N THR A 643 -34.13 -2.11 -22.30
CA THR A 643 -33.29 -1.04 -22.87
C THR A 643 -32.13 -0.71 -21.94
N ARG A 644 -32.39 -0.59 -20.62
CA ARG A 644 -31.31 -0.38 -19.63
C ARG A 644 -30.33 -1.54 -19.58
N ARG A 645 -30.81 -2.78 -19.66
CA ARG A 645 -29.92 -3.96 -19.72
C ARG A 645 -29.07 -3.95 -20.99
N ALA A 646 -29.63 -3.55 -22.13
CA ALA A 646 -28.87 -3.43 -23.38
C ALA A 646 -27.81 -2.32 -23.31
N ALA A 647 -28.15 -1.16 -22.73
CA ALA A 647 -27.21 -0.07 -22.46
C ALA A 647 -26.07 -0.53 -21.55
N ALA A 648 -26.39 -1.21 -20.44
CA ALA A 648 -25.38 -1.78 -19.53
C ALA A 648 -24.42 -2.75 -20.25
N LEU A 649 -24.94 -3.63 -21.10
CA LEU A 649 -24.12 -4.57 -21.87
C LEU A 649 -23.22 -3.86 -22.91
N ARG A 650 -23.71 -2.80 -23.55
CA ARG A 650 -22.89 -1.98 -24.46
C ARG A 650 -21.77 -1.29 -23.69
N ALA A 651 -22.11 -0.66 -22.57
CA ALA A 651 -21.16 0.05 -21.71
C ALA A 651 -20.07 -0.87 -21.15
N VAL A 652 -20.42 -2.10 -20.74
CA VAL A 652 -19.44 -3.13 -20.34
C VAL A 652 -18.47 -3.44 -21.50
N ARG A 653 -18.98 -3.60 -22.73
CA ARG A 653 -18.15 -3.94 -23.89
C ARG A 653 -17.27 -2.78 -24.34
N SER A 654 -17.81 -1.57 -24.42
CA SER A 654 -17.07 -0.38 -24.85
C SER A 654 -16.01 0.01 -23.81
N GLY A 655 -16.40 0.09 -22.53
CA GLY A 655 -15.49 0.39 -21.42
C GLY A 655 -14.35 -0.63 -21.34
N PHE A 656 -14.66 -1.92 -21.47
CA PHE A 656 -13.64 -2.97 -21.54
C PHE A 656 -12.65 -2.75 -22.68
N THR A 657 -13.15 -2.51 -23.90
CA THR A 657 -12.25 -2.34 -25.06
C THR A 657 -11.34 -1.11 -24.95
N GLY A 658 -11.79 -0.05 -24.26
CA GLY A 658 -11.01 1.15 -24.01
C GLY A 658 -9.86 0.94 -23.02
N SER A 659 -10.08 0.14 -21.98
CA SER A 659 -9.10 -0.06 -20.90
C SER A 659 -8.26 -1.34 -21.03
N ALA A 660 -8.70 -2.33 -21.82
CA ALA A 660 -8.07 -3.65 -21.89
C ALA A 660 -6.58 -3.62 -22.23
N LYS A 661 -6.13 -2.76 -23.16
CA LYS A 661 -4.72 -2.71 -23.56
C LYS A 661 -3.82 -2.29 -22.40
N VAL A 662 -4.21 -1.26 -21.65
CA VAL A 662 -3.40 -0.71 -20.56
C VAL A 662 -3.38 -1.68 -19.40
N VAL A 663 -4.54 -2.22 -19.00
CA VAL A 663 -4.63 -3.17 -17.89
C VAL A 663 -3.90 -4.48 -18.19
N THR A 664 -3.94 -4.98 -19.44
CA THR A 664 -3.16 -6.17 -19.85
C THR A 664 -1.65 -5.91 -19.74
N ALA A 665 -1.19 -4.72 -20.17
CA ALA A 665 0.23 -4.36 -20.08
C ALA A 665 0.66 -4.21 -18.62
N ALA A 666 -0.14 -3.53 -17.81
CA ALA A 666 0.10 -3.32 -16.39
C ALA A 666 0.17 -4.65 -15.62
N GLY A 667 -0.83 -5.53 -15.78
CA GLY A 667 -0.84 -6.85 -15.17
C GLY A 667 0.34 -7.73 -15.59
N LEU A 668 0.75 -7.67 -16.87
CA LEU A 668 1.92 -8.41 -17.35
C LEU A 668 3.24 -7.86 -16.77
N ILE A 669 3.35 -6.53 -16.61
CA ILE A 669 4.53 -5.89 -16.02
C ILE A 669 4.64 -6.26 -14.54
N MET A 670 3.56 -6.12 -13.77
CA MET A 670 3.57 -6.48 -12.36
C MET A 670 3.90 -7.96 -12.19
N PHE A 671 3.24 -8.84 -12.94
CA PHE A 671 3.58 -10.27 -12.95
C PHE A 671 5.07 -10.51 -13.23
N ALA A 672 5.65 -9.88 -14.26
CA ALA A 672 7.07 -10.04 -14.58
C ALA A 672 8.01 -9.52 -13.48
N VAL A 673 7.66 -8.43 -12.81
CA VAL A 673 8.43 -7.88 -11.69
C VAL A 673 8.42 -8.85 -10.52
N PHE A 674 7.26 -9.34 -10.09
CA PHE A 674 7.16 -10.28 -8.96
C PHE A 674 7.81 -11.63 -9.27
N VAL A 675 7.63 -12.16 -10.48
CA VAL A 675 8.27 -13.42 -10.89
C VAL A 675 9.79 -13.32 -10.87
N ALA A 676 10.37 -12.14 -11.12
CA ALA A 676 11.82 -11.98 -11.09
C ALA A 676 12.44 -12.17 -9.69
N PHE A 677 11.66 -11.99 -8.62
CA PHE A 677 12.09 -12.25 -7.24
C PHE A 677 11.94 -13.73 -6.83
N VAL A 678 11.36 -14.60 -7.68
CA VAL A 678 11.15 -16.01 -7.35
C VAL A 678 12.42 -16.88 -7.45
N PRO A 679 13.28 -16.77 -8.49
CA PRO A 679 14.42 -17.70 -8.63
C PRO A 679 15.53 -17.50 -7.59
N GLU A 680 15.85 -16.25 -7.26
CA GLU A 680 16.99 -15.89 -6.37
C GLU A 680 16.55 -15.20 -5.06
N GLY A 681 15.25 -15.14 -4.78
CA GLY A 681 14.78 -14.68 -3.46
C GLY A 681 15.27 -15.61 -2.35
N ASP A 682 15.47 -15.07 -1.15
CA ASP A 682 15.63 -15.88 0.04
C ASP A 682 14.33 -16.68 0.31
N SER A 683 14.46 -17.78 1.05
CA SER A 683 13.39 -18.66 1.57
C SER A 683 12.15 -17.90 2.08
N SER A 684 12.34 -16.74 2.70
CA SER A 684 11.27 -15.85 3.18
C SER A 684 10.55 -15.08 2.06
N LEU A 685 11.29 -14.64 1.03
CA LEU A 685 10.77 -13.76 -0.03
C LEU A 685 10.13 -14.55 -1.18
N LYS A 686 10.68 -15.72 -1.54
CA LYS A 686 10.20 -16.52 -2.68
C LYS A 686 8.70 -16.84 -2.59
N PRO A 687 8.15 -17.31 -1.45
CA PRO A 687 6.72 -17.61 -1.33
C PRO A 687 5.85 -16.36 -1.47
N ILE A 688 6.28 -15.24 -0.89
CA ILE A 688 5.57 -13.95 -0.99
C ILE A 688 5.56 -13.47 -2.44
N ALA A 689 6.72 -13.47 -3.12
CA ALA A 689 6.84 -13.04 -4.50
C ALA A 689 6.02 -13.92 -5.45
N LEU A 690 6.07 -15.25 -5.28
CA LEU A 690 5.28 -16.19 -6.08
C LEU A 690 3.77 -15.98 -5.85
N GLY A 691 3.36 -15.86 -4.59
CA GLY A 691 1.96 -15.63 -4.23
C GLY A 691 1.44 -14.31 -4.79
N LEU A 692 2.22 -13.23 -4.71
CA LEU A 692 1.87 -11.93 -5.31
C LEU A 692 1.79 -12.02 -6.84
N ALA A 693 2.76 -12.68 -7.49
CA ALA A 693 2.74 -12.91 -8.93
C ALA A 693 1.49 -13.68 -9.37
N ALA A 694 1.20 -14.81 -8.73
CA ALA A 694 0.04 -15.64 -9.03
C ALA A 694 -1.27 -14.90 -8.77
N GLY A 695 -1.39 -14.25 -7.61
CA GLY A 695 -2.56 -13.48 -7.23
C GLY A 695 -2.87 -12.34 -8.19
N ILE A 696 -1.84 -11.59 -8.63
CA ILE A 696 -1.98 -10.54 -9.64
C ILE A 696 -2.36 -11.12 -11.01
N ALA A 697 -1.77 -12.25 -11.41
CA ALA A 697 -2.12 -12.88 -12.68
C ALA A 697 -3.58 -13.35 -12.70
N PHE A 698 -4.03 -13.99 -11.62
CA PHE A 698 -5.43 -14.42 -11.48
C PHE A 698 -6.36 -13.22 -11.41
N ASP A 699 -6.02 -12.19 -10.65
CA ASP A 699 -6.83 -10.98 -10.56
C ASP A 699 -6.93 -10.26 -11.90
N ALA A 700 -5.80 -9.96 -12.55
CA ALA A 700 -5.77 -9.19 -13.79
C ALA A 700 -6.44 -9.94 -14.96
N PHE A 701 -6.18 -11.24 -15.13
CA PHE A 701 -6.61 -11.98 -16.32
C PHE A 701 -7.89 -12.80 -16.12
N LEU A 702 -8.02 -13.53 -15.01
CA LEU A 702 -9.18 -14.40 -14.77
C LEU A 702 -10.33 -13.64 -14.09
N VAL A 703 -10.03 -12.83 -13.08
CA VAL A 703 -11.09 -12.08 -12.39
C VAL A 703 -11.49 -10.88 -13.23
N ARG A 704 -10.58 -9.96 -13.48
CA ARG A 704 -10.89 -8.64 -14.05
C ARG A 704 -11.17 -8.65 -15.53
N MET A 705 -10.39 -9.41 -16.31
CA MET A 705 -10.61 -9.49 -17.76
C MET A 705 -11.73 -10.47 -18.16
N THR A 706 -12.18 -11.33 -17.24
CA THR A 706 -13.10 -12.44 -17.57
C THR A 706 -14.30 -12.50 -16.62
N LEU A 707 -14.10 -12.70 -15.31
CA LEU A 707 -15.19 -12.83 -14.33
C LEU A 707 -16.00 -11.54 -14.17
N ILE A 708 -15.35 -10.38 -14.00
CA ILE A 708 -16.03 -9.10 -13.76
C ILE A 708 -16.95 -8.72 -14.93
N PRO A 709 -16.52 -8.72 -16.22
CA PRO A 709 -17.42 -8.46 -17.34
C PRO A 709 -18.60 -9.45 -17.42
N ALA A 710 -18.38 -10.72 -17.06
CA ALA A 710 -19.45 -11.72 -17.02
C ALA A 710 -20.47 -11.42 -15.90
N LEU A 711 -20.00 -11.12 -14.68
CA LEU A 711 -20.85 -10.75 -13.55
C LEU A 711 -21.63 -9.46 -13.82
N MET A 712 -20.98 -8.46 -14.40
CA MET A 712 -21.63 -7.21 -14.82
C MET A 712 -22.71 -7.45 -15.89
N ALA A 713 -22.45 -8.37 -16.84
CA ALA A 713 -23.45 -8.77 -17.83
C ALA A 713 -24.64 -9.54 -17.22
N ILE A 714 -24.43 -10.30 -16.14
CA ILE A 714 -25.49 -10.99 -15.39
C ILE A 714 -26.35 -9.95 -14.66
N LEU A 715 -25.71 -9.08 -13.88
CA LEU A 715 -26.34 -8.05 -13.05
C LEU A 715 -27.08 -7.00 -13.88
N GLY A 716 -26.54 -6.61 -15.05
CA GLY A 716 -27.15 -5.61 -15.93
C GLY A 716 -27.31 -4.26 -15.24
N GLU A 717 -28.53 -3.73 -15.21
CA GLU A 717 -28.83 -2.44 -14.57
C GLU A 717 -28.58 -2.42 -13.06
N ARG A 718 -28.77 -3.56 -12.39
CA ARG A 718 -28.61 -3.67 -10.93
C ARG A 718 -27.18 -3.40 -10.48
N ALA A 719 -26.21 -3.61 -11.36
CA ALA A 719 -24.81 -3.32 -11.07
C ALA A 719 -24.59 -1.84 -10.68
N TRP A 720 -25.48 -0.93 -11.06
CA TRP A 720 -25.33 0.51 -10.85
C TRP A 720 -26.33 1.07 -9.83
N GLU A 721 -27.11 0.22 -9.16
CA GLU A 721 -28.12 0.64 -8.20
C GLU A 721 -27.50 0.93 -6.83
N ILE A 722 -27.99 1.99 -6.19
CA ILE A 722 -27.66 2.35 -4.81
C ILE A 722 -28.95 2.69 -4.03
N PRO A 723 -29.08 2.24 -2.76
CA PRO A 723 -30.19 2.67 -1.92
C PRO A 723 -30.17 4.19 -1.68
N SER A 724 -31.34 4.84 -1.76
CA SER A 724 -31.48 6.30 -1.66
C SER A 724 -31.02 6.88 -0.31
N TRP A 725 -31.08 6.10 0.77
CA TRP A 725 -30.57 6.51 2.08
C TRP A 725 -29.05 6.57 2.09
N LEU A 726 -28.39 5.63 1.42
CA LEU A 726 -26.94 5.55 1.35
C LEU A 726 -26.40 6.65 0.42
N GLU A 727 -27.09 6.91 -0.70
CA GLU A 727 -26.73 7.99 -1.63
C GLU A 727 -26.71 9.38 -0.97
N ARG A 728 -27.56 9.61 0.05
CA ARG A 728 -27.60 10.87 0.82
C ARG A 728 -26.42 11.03 1.78
N ILE A 729 -25.86 9.92 2.28
CA ILE A 729 -24.76 9.92 3.26
C ILE A 729 -23.40 9.95 2.56
N LEU A 730 -23.29 9.31 1.39
CA LEU A 730 -22.01 9.16 0.70
C LEU A 730 -21.45 10.49 0.19
N PRO A 731 -20.18 10.81 0.49
CA PRO A 731 -19.52 12.01 -0.02
C PRO A 731 -19.37 11.95 -1.55
N ARG A 732 -19.36 13.13 -2.20
CA ARG A 732 -19.11 13.25 -3.65
C ARG A 732 -17.60 13.43 -3.88
N VAL A 733 -16.92 12.40 -4.36
CA VAL A 733 -15.48 12.43 -4.70
C VAL A 733 -15.33 12.40 -6.22
N ASP A 734 -14.68 13.42 -6.79
CA ASP A 734 -14.36 13.48 -8.23
C ASP A 734 -13.03 12.76 -8.50
N ILE A 735 -13.13 11.51 -8.96
CA ILE A 735 -11.99 10.62 -9.24
C ILE A 735 -11.60 10.67 -10.72
N GLU A 736 -12.57 10.88 -11.62
CA GLU A 736 -12.38 10.81 -13.07
C GLU A 736 -12.00 12.17 -13.68
N GLY A 737 -12.11 13.25 -12.91
CA GLY A 737 -11.81 14.60 -13.38
C GLY A 737 -12.97 15.23 -14.13
N GLU A 738 -14.21 14.87 -13.79
CA GLU A 738 -15.43 15.49 -14.34
C GLU A 738 -15.38 17.01 -14.15
N ALA A 739 -14.81 17.49 -13.05
CA ALA A 739 -14.66 18.93 -12.81
C ALA A 739 -13.70 19.59 -13.82
N VAL A 740 -12.65 18.88 -14.25
CA VAL A 740 -11.70 19.36 -15.27
C VAL A 740 -12.37 19.40 -16.64
N GLU A 741 -13.13 18.37 -17.01
CA GLU A 741 -13.87 18.37 -18.27
C GLU A 741 -14.97 19.44 -18.29
N ARG A 742 -15.69 19.61 -17.18
CA ARG A 742 -16.70 20.68 -17.01
C ARG A 742 -16.08 22.07 -17.11
N GLU A 743 -14.90 22.30 -16.51
CA GLU A 743 -14.16 23.56 -16.67
C GLU A 743 -13.82 23.84 -18.15
N ARG A 744 -13.54 22.80 -18.95
CA ARG A 744 -13.23 22.96 -20.39
C ARG A 744 -14.46 23.19 -21.25
N HIS A 745 -15.52 22.41 -21.04
CA HIS A 745 -16.79 22.62 -21.74
C HIS A 745 -17.35 24.02 -21.48
N LEU A 746 -17.05 24.59 -20.31
CA LEU A 746 -17.46 25.92 -19.91
C LEU A 746 -16.33 26.95 -19.97
N GLU A 747 -15.21 26.66 -20.65
CA GLU A 747 -14.06 27.58 -20.72
C GLU A 747 -14.47 28.91 -21.39
N ALA A 748 -15.27 28.79 -22.47
CA ALA A 748 -15.82 29.90 -23.23
C ALA A 748 -17.05 30.57 -22.58
N TRP A 749 -17.60 30.01 -21.48
CA TRP A 749 -18.74 30.57 -20.76
C TRP A 749 -18.27 31.24 -19.45
N PRO A 750 -18.68 32.48 -19.15
CA PRO A 750 -19.64 33.29 -19.89
C PRO A 750 -18.95 34.02 -21.06
N SER A 751 -19.67 34.20 -22.17
CA SER A 751 -19.15 34.88 -23.37
C SER A 751 -19.09 36.41 -23.24
N ASP A 752 -19.62 36.96 -22.13
CA ASP A 752 -19.82 38.39 -21.89
C ASP A 752 -18.73 39.04 -21.02
N GLY A 753 -17.71 38.29 -20.59
CA GLY A 753 -16.61 38.81 -19.77
C GLY A 753 -16.99 39.14 -18.32
N SER A 754 -18.13 38.63 -17.83
CA SER A 754 -18.58 38.86 -16.45
C SER A 754 -17.60 38.33 -15.42
N LEU A 755 -17.35 39.11 -14.36
CA LEU A 755 -16.58 38.72 -13.19
C LEU A 755 -17.34 37.67 -12.35
N VAL A 756 -18.67 37.84 -12.22
CA VAL A 756 -19.57 36.80 -11.69
C VAL A 756 -20.63 36.49 -12.72
N ALA A 757 -20.76 35.22 -13.08
CA ALA A 757 -21.85 34.74 -13.91
C ALA A 757 -22.50 33.52 -13.28
N ALA A 758 -23.82 33.53 -13.18
CA ALA A 758 -24.58 32.36 -12.79
C ALA A 758 -25.74 32.12 -13.77
N ASP A 759 -25.97 30.87 -14.16
CA ASP A 759 -27.14 30.44 -14.93
C ASP A 759 -27.83 29.30 -14.20
N ASP A 760 -29.14 29.43 -14.01
CA ASP A 760 -29.99 28.44 -13.34
C ASP A 760 -29.45 28.00 -11.96
N LEU A 761 -28.88 28.95 -11.21
CA LEU A 761 -28.25 28.69 -9.92
C LEU A 761 -29.29 28.28 -8.87
N GLU A 762 -29.09 27.11 -8.27
CA GLU A 762 -29.85 26.65 -7.11
C GLU A 762 -28.99 26.71 -5.85
N LEU A 763 -29.54 27.26 -4.77
CA LEU A 763 -28.83 27.44 -3.50
C LEU A 763 -29.04 26.23 -2.58
N GLY A 764 -27.97 25.76 -1.95
CA GLY A 764 -28.01 24.66 -0.98
C GLY A 764 -28.14 25.14 0.47
N ALA A 765 -28.73 24.29 1.32
CA ALA A 765 -28.86 24.43 2.78
C ALA A 765 -29.72 25.60 3.31
N GLY A 766 -30.93 25.29 3.78
CA GLY A 766 -31.77 26.20 4.59
C GLY A 766 -32.44 27.37 3.85
N ALA A 767 -32.15 27.57 2.56
CA ALA A 767 -32.85 28.53 1.70
C ALA A 767 -34.20 27.97 1.23
N ALA A 768 -35.20 28.84 1.05
CA ALA A 768 -36.41 28.47 0.29
C ALA A 768 -35.98 28.13 -1.15
N ALA A 769 -36.60 27.11 -1.75
CA ALA A 769 -36.26 26.67 -3.10
C ALA A 769 -36.37 27.85 -4.09
N THR A 770 -35.24 28.42 -4.49
CA THR A 770 -35.18 29.44 -5.53
C THR A 770 -35.21 28.73 -6.87
N GLU A 771 -36.25 28.98 -7.68
CA GLU A 771 -36.26 28.56 -9.08
C GLU A 771 -35.06 29.21 -9.80
N GLY A 772 -34.26 28.40 -10.52
CA GLY A 772 -32.92 28.72 -11.04
C GLY A 772 -32.60 30.20 -11.27
N LEU A 773 -31.70 30.74 -10.46
CA LEU A 773 -31.30 32.15 -10.47
C LEU A 773 -30.21 32.40 -11.52
N SER A 774 -30.43 33.39 -12.40
CA SER A 774 -29.40 33.87 -13.32
C SER A 774 -28.91 35.25 -12.93
N LEU A 775 -27.59 35.44 -12.87
CA LEU A 775 -26.98 36.74 -12.56
C LEU A 775 -25.72 36.99 -13.38
N ARG A 776 -25.45 38.26 -13.63
CA ARG A 776 -24.25 38.76 -14.31
C ARG A 776 -23.73 39.97 -13.56
N LEU A 777 -22.44 39.99 -13.26
CA LEU A 777 -21.73 41.11 -12.66
C LEU A 777 -20.46 41.36 -13.46
N ALA A 778 -20.39 42.52 -14.10
CA ALA A 778 -19.22 42.96 -14.84
C ALA A 778 -18.05 43.34 -13.90
N PRO A 779 -16.79 43.28 -14.36
CA PRO A 779 -15.66 43.85 -13.64
C PRO A 779 -15.92 45.32 -13.26
N GLY A 780 -15.55 45.71 -12.04
CA GLY A 780 -15.73 47.08 -11.53
C GLY A 780 -17.18 47.53 -11.25
N ALA A 781 -18.19 46.72 -11.55
CA ALA A 781 -19.61 47.04 -11.35
C ALA A 781 -20.09 46.68 -9.93
N ALA A 782 -21.32 47.09 -9.59
CA ALA A 782 -21.97 46.71 -8.35
C ALA A 782 -23.37 46.14 -8.61
N LEU A 783 -23.69 45.03 -7.94
CA LEU A 783 -24.98 44.34 -8.03
C LEU A 783 -25.56 44.14 -6.63
N VAL A 784 -26.83 44.49 -6.46
CA VAL A 784 -27.60 44.29 -5.23
C VAL A 784 -28.62 43.18 -5.44
N ALA A 785 -28.47 42.06 -4.76
CA ALA A 785 -29.49 41.02 -4.71
C ALA A 785 -30.51 41.32 -3.60
N SER A 786 -31.79 41.36 -3.96
CA SER A 786 -32.91 41.60 -3.06
C SER A 786 -34.07 40.68 -3.38
N GLY A 787 -35.17 40.77 -2.63
CA GLY A 787 -36.38 40.01 -2.88
C GLY A 787 -36.51 38.74 -2.04
N ALA A 788 -35.49 37.92 -1.77
CA ALA A 788 -35.67 36.68 -0.99
C ALA A 788 -35.72 36.91 0.53
N ASP A 789 -36.04 35.86 1.31
CA ASP A 789 -35.86 35.91 2.77
C ASP A 789 -34.37 36.07 3.14
N ALA A 790 -34.11 36.59 4.35
CA ALA A 790 -32.75 36.88 4.80
C ALA A 790 -31.83 35.64 4.81
N GLY A 791 -32.39 34.44 4.98
CA GLY A 791 -31.64 33.18 4.91
C GLY A 791 -31.16 32.88 3.48
N THR A 792 -32.06 33.01 2.51
CA THR A 792 -31.76 32.81 1.08
C THR A 792 -30.78 33.85 0.53
N LEU A 793 -30.94 35.13 0.89
CA LEU A 793 -29.98 36.18 0.53
C LEU A 793 -28.58 35.88 1.10
N ARG A 794 -28.51 35.47 2.37
CA ARG A 794 -27.24 35.08 2.98
C ARG A 794 -26.63 33.84 2.32
N ALA A 795 -27.44 32.84 1.98
CA ALA A 795 -27.00 31.67 1.23
C ALA A 795 -26.41 32.08 -0.13
N LEU A 796 -27.05 33.00 -0.86
CA LEU A 796 -26.54 33.53 -2.12
C LEU A 796 -25.20 34.24 -1.96
N ALA A 797 -25.06 35.12 -0.95
CA ALA A 797 -23.79 35.79 -0.64
C ALA A 797 -22.68 34.76 -0.34
N LEU A 798 -22.98 33.75 0.47
CA LEU A 798 -22.03 32.68 0.81
C LEU A 798 -21.68 31.82 -0.41
N THR A 799 -22.62 31.57 -1.32
CA THR A 799 -22.38 30.79 -2.55
C THR A 799 -21.52 31.56 -3.55
N VAL A 800 -21.79 32.86 -3.77
CA VAL A 800 -20.93 33.73 -4.61
C VAL A 800 -19.54 33.91 -3.99
N GLY A 801 -19.45 33.99 -2.66
CA GLY A 801 -18.19 34.00 -1.93
C GLY A 801 -17.49 32.64 -1.84
N ALA A 802 -18.00 31.60 -2.51
CA ALA A 802 -17.50 30.21 -2.47
C ALA A 802 -17.36 29.60 -1.06
N ARG A 803 -18.14 30.11 -0.09
CA ARG A 803 -18.22 29.59 1.29
C ARG A 803 -19.20 28.42 1.38
N ILE A 804 -20.23 28.41 0.52
CA ILE A 804 -21.19 27.31 0.35
C ILE A 804 -21.19 26.85 -1.10
N ALA A 805 -21.30 25.54 -1.35
CA ALA A 805 -21.40 25.00 -2.71
C ALA A 805 -22.82 25.21 -3.27
N PRO A 806 -22.98 25.53 -4.56
CA PRO A 806 -24.28 25.53 -5.21
C PRO A 806 -24.90 24.12 -5.18
N ALA A 807 -26.22 24.05 -5.06
CA ALA A 807 -26.96 22.78 -5.12
C ALA A 807 -27.02 22.25 -6.56
N ASP A 808 -27.32 23.15 -7.51
CA ASP A 808 -27.31 22.92 -8.95
C ASP A 808 -27.07 24.25 -9.70
N GLY A 809 -26.95 24.18 -11.03
CA GLY A 809 -26.73 25.34 -11.89
C GLY A 809 -25.25 25.66 -12.14
N ARG A 810 -24.99 26.68 -12.94
CA ARG A 810 -23.64 27.11 -13.33
C ARG A 810 -23.28 28.37 -12.55
N LEU A 811 -22.07 28.40 -11.99
CA LEU A 811 -21.54 29.59 -11.32
C LEU A 811 -20.05 29.75 -11.62
N ARG A 812 -19.68 30.92 -12.12
CA ARG A 812 -18.29 31.36 -12.32
C ARG A 812 -18.05 32.64 -11.53
N VAL A 813 -16.98 32.66 -10.74
CA VAL A 813 -16.59 33.81 -9.91
C VAL A 813 -15.10 34.07 -10.14
N ALA A 814 -14.76 35.32 -10.50
CA ALA A 814 -13.40 35.76 -10.78
C ALA A 814 -12.66 34.81 -11.74
N GLY A 815 -13.34 34.44 -12.84
CA GLY A 815 -12.78 33.55 -13.87
C GLY A 815 -12.76 32.05 -13.53
N HIS A 816 -13.24 31.63 -12.37
CA HIS A 816 -13.21 30.22 -11.94
C HIS A 816 -14.59 29.61 -11.70
N LEU A 817 -14.79 28.37 -12.16
CA LEU A 817 -16.03 27.62 -12.00
C LEU A 817 -16.16 27.09 -10.56
N LEU A 818 -17.33 27.28 -9.94
CA LEU A 818 -17.66 26.74 -8.63
C LEU A 818 -18.49 25.46 -8.76
N PRO A 819 -18.34 24.49 -7.84
CA PRO A 819 -17.48 24.52 -6.64
C PRO A 819 -15.99 24.17 -6.89
N GLY A 820 -15.59 23.82 -8.12
CA GLY A 820 -14.29 23.24 -8.46
C GLY A 820 -13.04 24.01 -7.98
N ARG A 821 -13.12 25.35 -7.91
CA ARG A 821 -12.04 26.20 -7.36
C ARG A 821 -12.45 27.07 -6.18
N ALA A 822 -13.38 26.58 -5.36
CA ALA A 822 -13.85 27.31 -4.20
C ALA A 822 -12.71 27.81 -3.30
N ALA A 823 -11.66 27.00 -3.07
CA ALA A 823 -10.53 27.41 -2.23
C ALA A 823 -9.79 28.66 -2.75
N TRP A 824 -9.59 28.77 -4.07
CA TRP A 824 -8.96 29.95 -4.68
C TRP A 824 -9.88 31.16 -4.59
N VAL A 825 -11.17 30.98 -4.94
CA VAL A 825 -12.17 32.05 -4.86
C VAL A 825 -12.28 32.54 -3.41
N ARG A 826 -12.21 31.64 -2.42
CA ARG A 826 -12.28 32.03 -1.01
C ARG A 826 -11.14 32.93 -0.54
N SER A 827 -9.95 32.76 -1.09
CA SER A 827 -8.76 33.58 -0.75
C SER A 827 -8.65 34.86 -1.57
N HIS A 828 -9.40 34.99 -2.67
CA HIS A 828 -9.36 36.15 -3.58
C HIS A 828 -10.67 36.94 -3.65
N VAL A 829 -11.73 36.47 -3.00
CA VAL A 829 -13.00 37.19 -2.84
C VAL A 829 -13.17 37.54 -1.36
N GLY A 830 -13.21 38.84 -1.09
CA GLY A 830 -13.49 39.36 0.24
C GLY A 830 -14.97 39.13 0.57
N CYS A 831 -15.28 38.68 1.77
CA CYS A 831 -16.66 38.45 2.19
C CYS A 831 -16.87 39.12 3.54
N VAL A 832 -17.87 39.98 3.62
CA VAL A 832 -18.28 40.71 4.82
C VAL A 832 -19.64 40.19 5.21
N LEU A 833 -19.71 39.54 6.38
CA LEU A 833 -20.90 38.86 6.87
C LEU A 833 -21.27 39.48 8.22
N PRO A 834 -22.09 40.55 8.25
CA PRO A 834 -22.49 41.19 9.50
C PRO A 834 -23.23 40.17 10.38
N GLY A 835 -22.60 39.77 11.48
CA GLY A 835 -23.27 39.08 12.58
C GLY A 835 -23.85 40.09 13.57
N ASP A 836 -24.73 39.65 14.47
CA ASP A 836 -25.35 40.53 15.47
C ASP A 836 -24.31 41.16 16.43
N ASP A 837 -23.10 40.58 16.58
CA ASP A 837 -22.02 41.05 17.49
C ASP A 837 -20.64 41.25 16.82
N ALA A 838 -20.51 41.11 15.49
CA ALA A 838 -19.21 41.16 14.80
C ALA A 838 -18.86 42.57 14.26
N PRO A 839 -17.61 43.06 14.42
CA PRO A 839 -17.22 44.38 13.95
C PRO A 839 -17.04 44.42 12.42
N VAL A 840 -18.09 44.83 11.70
CA VAL A 840 -18.15 44.87 10.22
C VAL A 840 -16.98 45.62 9.57
N LEU A 841 -16.48 46.67 10.22
CA LEU A 841 -15.34 47.45 9.74
C LEU A 841 -14.01 46.68 9.79
N ALA A 842 -13.85 45.76 10.74
CA ALA A 842 -12.67 44.90 10.79
C ALA A 842 -12.70 43.88 9.64
N ASP A 843 -13.85 43.24 9.42
CA ASP A 843 -14.08 42.29 8.33
C ASP A 843 -13.89 42.94 6.97
N LEU A 844 -14.41 44.16 6.78
CA LEU A 844 -14.22 44.90 5.54
C LEU A 844 -12.75 45.30 5.33
N ARG A 845 -12.01 45.69 6.38
CA ARG A 845 -10.57 45.95 6.26
C ARG A 845 -9.84 44.68 5.83
N GLU A 846 -10.16 43.54 6.42
CA GLU A 846 -9.56 42.26 6.07
C GLU A 846 -9.91 41.83 4.63
N ALA A 847 -11.18 41.93 4.25
CA ALA A 847 -11.67 41.65 2.89
C ALA A 847 -10.97 42.53 1.83
N LEU A 848 -10.57 43.75 2.20
CA LEU A 848 -9.90 44.70 1.31
C LEU A 848 -8.37 44.66 1.34
N ARG A 849 -7.73 44.04 2.36
CA ARG A 849 -6.25 43.96 2.51
C ARG A 849 -5.56 43.23 1.36
N GLY A 850 -6.22 42.26 0.73
CA GLY A 850 -5.67 41.41 -0.34
C GLY A 850 -5.74 42.03 -1.75
N ARG A 851 -5.58 41.22 -2.80
CA ARG A 851 -5.82 41.59 -4.22
C ARG A 851 -7.25 41.28 -4.67
N SER A 852 -8.23 41.45 -3.78
CA SER A 852 -9.60 41.02 -4.06
C SER A 852 -10.24 41.86 -5.17
N GLU A 853 -10.61 41.20 -6.27
CA GLU A 853 -11.32 41.82 -7.41
C GLU A 853 -12.83 41.91 -7.14
N LEU A 854 -13.34 41.12 -6.19
CA LEU A 854 -14.73 41.09 -5.77
C LEU A 854 -14.83 41.17 -4.24
N VAL A 855 -15.77 41.98 -3.75
CA VAL A 855 -16.20 41.99 -2.35
C VAL A 855 -17.69 41.66 -2.27
N VAL A 856 -18.01 40.66 -1.47
CA VAL A 856 -19.38 40.24 -1.16
C VAL A 856 -19.78 40.82 0.20
N ILE A 857 -20.91 41.54 0.27
CA ILE A 857 -21.43 42.14 1.50
C ILE A 857 -22.83 41.57 1.77
N ASP A 858 -22.99 40.81 2.84
CA ASP A 858 -24.31 40.35 3.27
C ASP A 858 -25.06 41.45 4.05
N GLY A 859 -26.36 41.63 3.79
CA GLY A 859 -27.21 42.52 4.58
C GLY A 859 -26.77 43.99 4.62
N ALA A 860 -26.45 44.57 3.47
CA ALA A 860 -25.96 45.95 3.35
C ALA A 860 -26.93 47.01 3.92
N ASP A 861 -28.23 46.71 3.99
CA ASP A 861 -29.29 47.53 4.59
C ASP A 861 -29.28 47.58 6.13
N ARG A 862 -28.50 46.69 6.78
CA ARG A 862 -28.29 46.70 8.23
C ARG A 862 -27.30 47.78 8.67
N LEU A 863 -26.48 48.29 7.75
CA LEU A 863 -25.48 49.32 8.04
C LEU A 863 -26.14 50.68 8.22
N ARG A 864 -25.95 51.31 9.39
CA ARG A 864 -26.58 52.60 9.71
C ARG A 864 -25.59 53.63 10.27
N GLY A 865 -25.95 54.91 10.12
CA GLY A 865 -25.20 56.03 10.70
C GLY A 865 -23.73 56.05 10.30
N GLY A 866 -22.85 56.32 11.27
CA GLY A 866 -21.40 56.48 11.02
C GLY A 866 -20.70 55.22 10.52
N GLU A 867 -21.25 54.02 10.74
CA GLU A 867 -20.70 52.77 10.22
C GLU A 867 -20.90 52.66 8.70
N ARG A 868 -22.10 53.02 8.20
CA ARG A 868 -22.42 53.10 6.77
C ARG A 868 -21.45 54.05 6.04
N ASP A 869 -21.21 55.23 6.62
CA ASP A 869 -20.35 56.24 6.03
C ASP A 869 -18.87 55.79 5.98
N GLN A 870 -18.41 55.08 7.01
CA GLN A 870 -17.06 54.50 7.03
C GLN A 870 -16.91 53.36 6.03
N VAL A 871 -17.90 52.48 5.90
CA VAL A 871 -17.92 51.43 4.88
C VAL A 871 -17.89 52.03 3.47
N ALA A 872 -18.71 53.06 3.21
CA ALA A 872 -18.71 53.76 1.92
C ALA A 872 -17.35 54.40 1.62
N ALA A 873 -16.72 55.05 2.60
CA ALA A 873 -15.40 55.64 2.45
C ALA A 873 -14.31 54.59 2.15
N MET A 874 -14.33 53.45 2.84
CA MET A 874 -13.36 52.37 2.63
C MET A 874 -13.52 51.71 1.24
N LEU A 875 -14.76 51.47 0.80
CA LEU A 875 -15.03 50.94 -0.53
C LEU A 875 -14.62 51.94 -1.63
N ARG A 876 -14.87 53.24 -1.42
CA ARG A 876 -14.47 54.31 -2.35
C ARG A 876 -12.96 54.40 -2.48
N ASP A 877 -12.23 54.34 -1.37
CA ASP A 877 -10.76 54.31 -1.35
C ASP A 877 -10.23 53.05 -2.05
N ALA A 878 -10.77 51.87 -1.77
CA ALA A 878 -10.36 50.63 -2.43
C ALA A 878 -10.61 50.66 -3.94
N ARG A 879 -11.76 51.18 -4.38
CA ARG A 879 -12.10 51.35 -5.80
C ARG A 879 -11.17 52.34 -6.51
N SER A 880 -10.67 53.37 -5.82
CA SER A 880 -9.70 54.31 -6.42
C SER A 880 -8.34 53.67 -6.72
N ARG A 881 -8.02 52.55 -6.04
CA ARG A 881 -6.72 51.85 -6.16
C ARG A 881 -6.76 50.68 -7.13
N ARG A 882 -7.94 50.13 -7.43
CA ARG A 882 -8.12 48.94 -8.27
C ARG A 882 -9.53 48.82 -8.84
N GLU A 883 -9.68 48.05 -9.91
CA GLU A 883 -10.97 47.63 -10.45
C GLU A 883 -11.66 46.66 -9.49
N LEU A 884 -12.50 47.20 -8.60
CA LEU A 884 -13.21 46.46 -7.56
C LEU A 884 -14.69 46.33 -7.94
N ALA A 885 -15.20 45.10 -7.99
CA ALA A 885 -16.63 44.83 -8.09
C ALA A 885 -17.22 44.56 -6.70
N VAL A 886 -18.52 44.87 -6.53
CA VAL A 886 -19.24 44.64 -5.27
C VAL A 886 -20.53 43.86 -5.51
N PHE A 887 -20.70 42.77 -4.78
CA PHE A 887 -21.97 42.04 -4.72
C PHE A 887 -22.56 42.23 -3.33
N ALA A 888 -23.70 42.90 -3.22
CA ALA A 888 -24.36 43.16 -1.94
C ALA A 888 -25.70 42.43 -1.88
N THR A 889 -26.09 41.95 -0.70
CA THR A 889 -27.45 41.47 -0.45
C THR A 889 -28.16 42.45 0.47
N ALA A 890 -29.44 42.69 0.26
CA ALA A 890 -30.23 43.59 1.11
C ALA A 890 -31.72 43.29 1.04
N ALA A 891 -32.42 43.36 2.18
CA ALA A 891 -33.88 43.28 2.19
C ALA A 891 -34.49 44.59 1.66
N ASP A 892 -33.87 45.73 1.98
CA ASP A 892 -34.16 47.03 1.36
C ASP A 892 -33.10 47.38 0.28
N PRO A 893 -33.40 47.23 -1.02
CA PRO A 893 -32.45 47.51 -2.09
C PRO A 893 -32.11 49.00 -2.21
N ASP A 894 -32.95 49.92 -1.72
CA ASP A 894 -32.69 51.36 -1.80
C ASP A 894 -31.63 51.80 -0.80
N ALA A 895 -31.64 51.22 0.41
CA ALA A 895 -30.61 51.43 1.42
C ALA A 895 -29.23 50.97 0.92
N ALA A 896 -29.15 49.80 0.28
CA ALA A 896 -27.92 49.27 -0.29
C ALA A 896 -27.43 50.08 -1.51
N ARG A 897 -28.35 50.49 -2.41
CA ARG A 897 -28.01 51.38 -3.53
C ARG A 897 -27.48 52.73 -3.04
N SER A 898 -28.07 53.28 -1.99
CA SER A 898 -27.63 54.52 -1.37
C SER A 898 -26.19 54.40 -0.83
N LEU A 899 -25.86 53.31 -0.12
CA LEU A 899 -24.51 53.02 0.35
C LEU A 899 -23.52 52.90 -0.83
N LEU A 900 -23.88 52.15 -1.87
CA LEU A 900 -23.03 51.93 -3.04
C LEU A 900 -22.84 53.21 -3.87
N ALA A 901 -23.86 54.05 -3.98
CA ALA A 901 -23.78 55.36 -4.62
C ALA A 901 -22.78 56.27 -3.89
N ASP A 902 -22.83 56.30 -2.56
CA ASP A 902 -21.85 57.02 -1.74
C ASP A 902 -20.45 56.40 -1.88
N ALA A 903 -20.33 55.09 -2.05
CA ALA A 903 -19.06 54.43 -2.30
C ALA A 903 -18.53 54.62 -3.75
N GLY A 904 -19.34 55.20 -4.64
CA GLY A 904 -18.98 55.58 -6.00
C GLY A 904 -19.65 54.78 -7.13
N TRP A 905 -20.56 53.86 -6.84
CA TRP A 905 -21.37 53.14 -7.84
C TRP A 905 -22.79 53.75 -7.91
N PRO A 906 -23.00 54.84 -8.68
CA PRO A 906 -24.29 55.54 -8.74
C PRO A 906 -25.41 54.72 -9.41
N SER A 907 -25.06 53.69 -10.16
CA SER A 907 -25.96 52.83 -10.92
C SER A 907 -25.72 51.36 -10.59
N ALA A 908 -25.91 50.99 -9.32
CA ALA A 908 -25.86 49.59 -8.92
C ALA A 908 -27.14 48.87 -9.40
N ASP A 909 -26.97 47.79 -10.16
CA ASP A 909 -28.08 46.99 -10.66
C ASP A 909 -28.76 46.26 -9.49
N VAL A 910 -30.08 46.07 -9.57
CA VAL A 910 -30.84 45.33 -8.56
C VAL A 910 -31.37 44.04 -9.17
N LEU A 911 -30.93 42.91 -8.62
CA LEU A 911 -31.44 41.59 -8.95
C LEU A 911 -32.55 41.23 -7.97
N ASP A 912 -33.79 41.17 -8.46
CA ASP A 912 -34.90 40.61 -7.71
C ASP A 912 -34.89 39.08 -7.82
N THR A 913 -34.51 38.42 -6.73
CA THR A 913 -34.43 36.96 -6.61
C THR A 913 -35.80 36.26 -6.59
N ARG A 914 -36.92 37.02 -6.54
CA ARG A 914 -38.29 36.49 -6.68
C ARG A 914 -38.86 36.64 -8.10
N ALA A 915 -38.19 37.37 -8.99
CA ALA A 915 -38.72 37.64 -10.33
C ALA A 915 -38.68 36.38 -11.21
N PRO A 916 -39.78 36.03 -11.92
CA PRO A 916 -39.77 34.90 -12.85
C PRO A 916 -38.85 35.20 -14.06
N ARG A 917 -38.25 34.13 -14.62
CA ARG A 917 -37.29 34.20 -15.73
C ARG A 917 -37.70 35.21 -16.82
N PRO A 918 -36.78 36.04 -17.34
CA PRO A 918 -36.97 36.59 -18.67
C PRO A 918 -37.00 35.41 -19.67
N SER A 919 -38.07 35.33 -20.46
CA SER A 919 -38.27 34.30 -21.49
C SER A 919 -37.04 34.21 -22.40
N ALA A 920 -36.47 33.01 -22.53
CA ALA A 920 -35.42 32.70 -23.49
C ALA A 920 -35.93 32.85 -24.93
N ALA A 921 -35.86 34.07 -25.47
CA ALA A 921 -35.86 34.33 -26.89
C ALA A 921 -34.55 35.05 -27.20
N GLU A 922 -33.79 34.53 -28.16
CA GLU A 922 -32.47 35.00 -28.63
C GLU A 922 -31.24 34.55 -27.83
N THR A 923 -31.04 33.24 -27.70
CA THR A 923 -29.69 32.69 -27.86
C THR A 923 -29.76 31.49 -28.80
N THR A 924 -29.22 31.68 -30.00
CA THR A 924 -29.03 30.64 -31.00
C THR A 924 -28.26 29.48 -30.41
N GLU A 925 -28.93 28.33 -30.27
CA GLU A 925 -28.31 27.03 -30.03
C GLU A 925 -27.28 26.74 -31.13
N VAL A 926 -26.03 26.54 -30.74
CA VAL A 926 -25.04 25.80 -31.54
C VAL A 926 -25.04 24.37 -30.99
N PRO A 927 -25.22 23.34 -31.83
CA PRO A 927 -25.49 21.98 -31.36
C PRO A 927 -24.28 21.35 -30.65
N ALA A 928 -24.60 20.60 -29.60
CA ALA A 928 -23.72 19.94 -28.62
C ALA A 928 -22.87 18.79 -29.18
#